data_AF-A0A1F3BTG0-F1
#
_entry.id   AF-A0A1F3BTG0-F1
#
_cell.length_a   1.000
_cell.length_b   1.000
_cell.length_c   1.000
_cell.angle_alpha   90.00
_cell.angle_beta   90.00
_cell.angle_gamma   90.00
#
_symmetry.space_group_name_H-M   'P 1'
#
loop_
_entity.id
_entity.type
_entity.pdbx_description
1 polymer ?
#
loop_
_entity_poly.entity_id
_entity_poly.type
_entity_poly.pdbx_seq_one_letter_code
_entity_poly.pdbx_strand_id
1 'polypeptide(L)'
;MRLEIVEEHLDEAAFLYRQWESALRSPTESLEGVARGPEEVLLAHLDALAAAGGLAADHLLVPALAGDDEGKAFAAAFVLAARAEGLPLVLEALAEAAPPVRAAMERALQVLPAPDLGAQLRAQLEKAAPVARLAIAGALIARREDPGTAVRAWIDSAETAGAVLGLRAMLVLGKGSEAHRVAGLIRSREPQIWAAAMEIGVIMGLREAWSACERAVAERGAEFAVAARLRALSGDAEAVKPLLEASADARLARRAVLALGLTGRVAAADALLELMGGSLGGLAGEAFCAITGLRMEGAYVAEEAPEREEPIPFEEEDLEADLVPGPEARLPLPDGEAVARWWRGGGKGSERGERRRFDSGRRYLRGRPFTCGALLEEIASGPMRRREALALELAIRTRGQAQIDVFALSARQRAELESARGAIGRAWAVRFHDLPAPWEVRIRPAAAATRAVPRAAHAADTRDVVVSGIGLATPLGDAAQSFAAVRAGIGRFFARPDLYTCLGQDGRPDRDDPVVASGFPDEEAGPRDGNRPAEWLACIAGQALRDAKESARLDAGKQGRLGLFLSMPSGRPGFSEEQSAAISRHLCDRDERGPVERERIVLGGHASVLALCEEACAALRKGEIEVAIVGGADSYLFREWLAPLDRERRLKCGRVPDGFRPGEAAGLIVLELRARAAKRGVQPWATVRATAARQASGATGRQPAPGAALAGVVEELTAAAPAPPIVVADLNGERWRMKEWGYALARLGSRLPAPLALEHPALQLGDVGAASAGVLVALAVQFLAKKYPDRGSAIVWAASEDGDRRGLLLEQV
;
A
#
# COMPACT_ATOMS: atom_id res chain seq x y z
N MET A 1 16.20 -15.11 5.49
CA MET A 1 14.99 -15.71 4.87
C MET A 1 15.38 -16.88 3.97
N ARG A 2 14.58 -17.95 3.87
CA ARG A 2 14.83 -19.07 2.92
C ARG A 2 14.59 -18.62 1.48
N LEU A 3 15.38 -19.13 0.53
CA LEU A 3 15.28 -18.75 -0.88
C LEU A 3 13.89 -19.01 -1.48
N GLU A 4 13.25 -20.12 -1.13
CA GLU A 4 11.88 -20.44 -1.57
C GLU A 4 10.85 -19.34 -1.20
N ILE A 5 10.98 -18.74 -0.01
CA ILE A 5 10.09 -17.66 0.45
C ILE A 5 10.34 -16.38 -0.34
N VAL A 6 11.61 -16.09 -0.63
CA VAL A 6 12.00 -14.95 -1.45
C VAL A 6 11.46 -15.11 -2.87
N GLU A 7 11.51 -16.32 -3.42
CA GLU A 7 10.99 -16.63 -4.74
C GLU A 7 9.47 -16.45 -4.82
N GLU A 8 8.71 -16.94 -3.82
CA GLU A 8 7.27 -16.69 -3.70
C GLU A 8 6.96 -15.18 -3.63
N HIS A 9 7.73 -14.42 -2.84
CA HIS A 9 7.57 -12.97 -2.80
C HIS A 9 7.86 -12.29 -4.14
N LEU A 10 8.83 -12.79 -4.91
CA LEU A 10 9.20 -12.25 -6.21
C LEU A 10 8.10 -12.53 -7.25
N ASP A 11 7.55 -13.75 -7.26
CA ASP A 11 6.46 -14.16 -8.15
C ASP A 11 5.19 -13.36 -7.87
N GLU A 12 4.80 -13.24 -6.60
CA GLU A 12 3.64 -12.44 -6.20
C GLU A 12 3.84 -10.95 -6.48
N ALA A 13 5.03 -10.40 -6.24
CA ALA A 13 5.34 -9.01 -6.61
C ALA A 13 5.22 -8.78 -8.12
N ALA A 14 5.69 -9.72 -8.94
CA ALA A 14 5.58 -9.64 -10.40
C ALA A 14 4.12 -9.63 -10.87
N PHE A 15 3.28 -10.48 -10.29
CA PHE A 15 1.85 -10.52 -10.57
C PHE A 15 1.12 -9.24 -10.10
N LEU A 16 1.39 -8.80 -8.87
CA LEU A 16 0.77 -7.61 -8.28
C LEU A 16 1.21 -6.32 -8.99
N TYR A 17 2.42 -6.26 -9.53
CA TYR A 17 2.86 -5.14 -10.39
C TYR A 17 1.93 -4.98 -11.60
N ARG A 18 1.62 -6.08 -12.31
CA ARG A 18 0.71 -6.06 -13.46
C ARG A 18 -0.71 -5.64 -13.05
N GLN A 19 -1.18 -6.12 -11.89
CA GLN A 19 -2.48 -5.69 -11.35
C GLN A 19 -2.50 -4.20 -11.00
N TRP A 20 -1.45 -3.70 -10.34
CA TRP A 20 -1.32 -2.29 -9.96
C TRP A 20 -1.29 -1.37 -11.20
N GLU A 21 -0.49 -1.71 -12.22
CA GLU A 21 -0.47 -0.98 -13.51
C GLU A 21 -1.84 -0.95 -14.21
N SER A 22 -2.56 -2.07 -14.17
CA SER A 22 -3.94 -2.14 -14.68
C SER A 22 -4.89 -1.26 -13.87
N ALA A 23 -4.78 -1.31 -12.54
CA ALA A 23 -5.67 -0.58 -11.63
C ALA A 23 -5.50 0.94 -11.74
N LEU A 24 -4.27 1.43 -12.00
CA LEU A 24 -4.00 2.85 -12.28
C LEU A 24 -4.72 3.40 -13.53
N ARG A 25 -5.28 2.53 -14.38
CA ARG A 25 -6.05 2.89 -15.60
C ARG A 25 -7.50 2.40 -15.55
N SER A 26 -7.94 1.87 -14.41
CA SER A 26 -9.27 1.28 -14.25
C SER A 26 -10.38 2.33 -14.36
N PRO A 27 -11.51 1.99 -15.02
CA PRO A 27 -12.68 2.87 -15.09
C PRO A 27 -13.55 2.84 -13.83
N THR A 28 -13.35 1.88 -12.92
CA THR A 28 -14.18 1.69 -11.73
C THR A 28 -13.42 1.94 -10.43
N GLU A 29 -12.09 1.75 -10.43
CA GLU A 29 -11.28 1.97 -9.24
C GLU A 29 -11.08 3.46 -8.96
N SER A 30 -10.92 3.77 -7.68
CA SER A 30 -10.45 5.07 -7.19
C SER A 30 -9.03 4.96 -6.67
N LEU A 31 -8.34 6.08 -6.42
CA LEU A 31 -7.00 6.05 -5.82
C LEU A 31 -7.00 5.39 -4.43
N GLU A 32 -8.07 5.53 -3.66
CA GLU A 32 -8.19 4.85 -2.37
C GLU A 32 -8.31 3.33 -2.56
N GLY A 33 -9.05 2.88 -3.57
CA GLY A 33 -9.17 1.47 -3.95
C GLY A 33 -7.83 0.88 -4.40
N VAL A 34 -7.11 1.57 -5.28
CA VAL A 34 -5.76 1.15 -5.70
C VAL A 34 -4.80 1.09 -4.52
N ALA A 35 -4.82 2.13 -3.66
CA ALA A 35 -3.93 2.23 -2.52
C ALA A 35 -4.12 1.10 -1.50
N ARG A 36 -5.38 0.76 -1.15
CA ARG A 36 -5.70 -0.30 -0.18
C ARG A 36 -5.80 -1.71 -0.79
N GLY A 37 -5.82 -1.80 -2.12
CA GLY A 37 -5.88 -3.05 -2.86
C GLY A 37 -4.48 -3.44 -3.36
N PRO A 38 -4.25 -3.40 -4.68
CA PRO A 38 -3.03 -3.96 -5.27
C PRO A 38 -1.75 -3.23 -4.84
N GLU A 39 -1.78 -1.93 -4.56
CA GLU A 39 -0.56 -1.18 -4.18
C GLU A 39 -0.03 -1.59 -2.81
N GLU A 40 -0.89 -1.69 -1.79
CA GLU A 40 -0.49 -2.06 -0.42
C GLU A 40 0.14 -3.46 -0.39
N VAL A 41 -0.47 -4.41 -1.10
CA VAL A 41 0.03 -5.79 -1.16
C VAL A 41 1.33 -5.83 -1.97
N LEU A 42 1.42 -5.17 -3.13
CA LEU A 42 2.66 -5.08 -3.91
C LEU A 42 3.83 -4.56 -3.06
N LEU A 43 3.62 -3.45 -2.36
CA LEU A 43 4.63 -2.87 -1.48
C LEU A 43 5.00 -3.83 -0.34
N ALA A 44 4.08 -4.66 0.15
CA ALA A 44 4.37 -5.71 1.16
C ALA A 44 5.39 -6.73 0.66
N HIS A 45 5.20 -7.26 -0.56
CA HIS A 45 6.15 -8.19 -1.14
C HIS A 45 7.50 -7.52 -1.47
N LEU A 46 7.51 -6.28 -1.96
CA LEU A 46 8.75 -5.53 -2.21
C LEU A 46 9.55 -5.27 -0.92
N ASP A 47 8.89 -4.90 0.18
CA ASP A 47 9.55 -4.76 1.49
C ASP A 47 10.11 -6.11 1.98
N ALA A 48 9.41 -7.22 1.73
CA ALA A 48 9.88 -8.56 2.11
C ALA A 48 11.15 -8.97 1.33
N LEU A 49 11.18 -8.69 0.02
CA LEU A 49 12.36 -8.89 -0.82
C LEU A 49 13.53 -8.02 -0.34
N ALA A 50 13.28 -6.77 0.05
CA ALA A 50 14.30 -5.89 0.60
C ALA A 50 14.86 -6.40 1.94
N ALA A 51 14.04 -7.03 2.78
CA ALA A 51 14.43 -7.63 4.05
C ALA A 51 15.14 -8.99 3.91
N ALA A 52 15.17 -9.59 2.71
CA ALA A 52 15.73 -10.91 2.48
C ALA A 52 17.27 -10.98 2.60
N GLY A 53 17.97 -9.85 2.44
CA GLY A 53 19.42 -9.74 2.55
C GLY A 53 20.21 -10.02 1.25
N GLY A 54 21.54 -10.04 1.35
CA GLY A 54 22.45 -10.11 0.19
C GLY A 54 22.39 -11.43 -0.59
N LEU A 55 22.31 -12.57 0.09
CA LEU A 55 22.18 -13.90 -0.54
C LEU A 55 20.95 -13.98 -1.47
N ALA A 56 19.82 -13.42 -1.03
CA ALA A 56 18.61 -13.34 -1.83
C ALA A 56 18.77 -12.41 -3.05
N ALA A 57 19.49 -11.29 -2.88
CA ALA A 57 19.82 -10.40 -3.98
C ALA A 57 20.65 -11.11 -5.05
N ASP A 58 21.70 -11.82 -4.66
CA ASP A 58 22.63 -12.48 -5.58
C ASP A 58 22.01 -13.68 -6.32
N HIS A 59 21.18 -14.48 -5.63
CA HIS A 59 20.63 -15.71 -6.19
C HIS A 59 19.29 -15.55 -6.92
N LEU A 60 18.53 -14.49 -6.64
CA LEU A 60 17.18 -14.31 -7.21
C LEU A 60 17.01 -12.96 -7.89
N LEU A 61 17.32 -11.84 -7.22
CA LEU A 61 17.02 -10.51 -7.76
C LEU A 61 17.94 -10.13 -8.93
N VAL A 62 19.25 -10.37 -8.83
CA VAL A 62 20.18 -10.09 -9.92
C VAL A 62 19.87 -10.94 -11.16
N PRO A 63 19.66 -12.27 -11.05
CA PRO A 63 19.19 -13.07 -12.19
C PRO A 63 17.86 -12.59 -12.79
N ALA A 64 16.92 -12.13 -11.96
CA ALA A 64 15.63 -11.61 -12.43
C ALA A 64 15.75 -10.35 -13.30
N LEU A 65 16.79 -9.53 -13.14
CA LEU A 65 17.05 -8.39 -14.03
C LEU A 65 17.41 -8.82 -15.46
N ALA A 66 18.03 -9.99 -15.61
CA ALA A 66 18.45 -10.54 -16.90
C ALA A 66 17.41 -11.51 -17.51
N GLY A 67 16.31 -11.77 -16.79
CA GLY A 67 15.21 -12.62 -17.25
C GLY A 67 14.31 -11.94 -18.29
N ASP A 68 13.25 -12.64 -18.68
CA ASP A 68 12.23 -12.20 -19.64
C ASP A 68 10.92 -11.74 -18.98
N ASP A 69 10.72 -12.00 -17.68
CA ASP A 69 9.53 -11.55 -16.95
C ASP A 69 9.65 -10.08 -16.50
N GLU A 70 8.83 -9.22 -17.10
CA GLU A 70 8.74 -7.78 -16.79
C GLU A 70 8.46 -7.49 -15.31
N GLY A 71 7.57 -8.26 -14.68
CA GLY A 71 7.18 -8.06 -13.29
C GLY A 71 8.30 -8.43 -12.32
N LYS A 72 9.04 -9.50 -12.60
CA LYS A 72 10.22 -9.87 -11.81
C LYS A 72 11.32 -8.83 -11.96
N ALA A 73 11.56 -8.34 -13.18
CA ALA A 73 12.53 -7.27 -13.43
C ALA A 73 12.15 -5.96 -12.74
N PHE A 74 10.87 -5.58 -12.73
CA PHE A 74 10.37 -4.44 -11.94
C PHE A 74 10.68 -4.62 -10.45
N ALA A 75 10.29 -5.76 -9.87
CA ALA A 75 10.48 -6.03 -8.45
C ALA A 75 11.97 -6.03 -8.05
N ALA A 76 12.80 -6.70 -8.84
CA ALA A 76 14.25 -6.73 -8.64
C ALA A 76 14.87 -5.32 -8.74
N ALA A 77 14.53 -4.55 -9.79
CA ALA A 77 15.05 -3.20 -9.95
C ALA A 77 14.60 -2.26 -8.82
N PHE A 78 13.34 -2.38 -8.37
CA PHE A 78 12.79 -1.59 -7.27
C PHE A 78 13.56 -1.85 -5.97
N VAL A 79 13.83 -3.11 -5.65
CA VAL A 79 14.51 -3.52 -4.42
C VAL A 79 16.01 -3.20 -4.47
N LEU A 80 16.68 -3.53 -5.57
CA LEU A 80 18.13 -3.34 -5.71
C LEU A 80 18.50 -1.85 -5.78
N ALA A 81 17.74 -1.05 -6.54
CA ALA A 81 18.01 0.38 -6.66
C ALA A 81 17.72 1.18 -5.37
N ALA A 82 17.03 0.59 -4.39
CA ALA A 82 16.84 1.20 -3.07
C ALA A 82 18.17 1.29 -2.28
N ARG A 83 19.20 0.53 -2.68
CA ARG A 83 20.53 0.50 -2.07
C ARG A 83 21.55 1.09 -3.02
N ALA A 84 22.50 1.85 -2.48
CA ALA A 84 23.55 2.48 -3.28
C ALA A 84 24.41 1.44 -4.03
N GLU A 85 24.64 0.27 -3.44
CA GLU A 85 25.41 -0.82 -4.06
C GLU A 85 24.66 -1.50 -5.24
N GLY A 86 23.32 -1.50 -5.22
CA GLY A 86 22.51 -2.21 -6.20
C GLY A 86 22.16 -1.40 -7.45
N LEU A 87 22.13 -0.07 -7.36
CA LEU A 87 21.82 0.80 -8.50
C LEU A 87 22.71 0.56 -9.73
N PRO A 88 24.05 0.41 -9.61
CA PRO A 88 24.91 0.11 -10.76
C PRO A 88 24.50 -1.17 -11.52
N LEU A 89 24.10 -2.22 -10.81
CA LEU A 89 23.65 -3.49 -11.40
C LEU A 89 22.37 -3.30 -12.23
N VAL A 90 21.43 -2.50 -11.72
CA VAL A 90 20.19 -2.17 -12.44
C VAL A 90 20.49 -1.37 -13.70
N LEU A 91 21.42 -0.41 -13.64
CA LEU A 91 21.80 0.41 -14.79
C LEU A 91 22.54 -0.39 -15.88
N GLU A 92 23.35 -1.37 -15.48
CA GLU A 92 23.99 -2.30 -16.41
C GLU A 92 22.95 -3.20 -17.10
N ALA A 93 22.05 -3.81 -16.34
CA ALA A 93 20.97 -4.63 -16.90
C ALA A 93 20.05 -3.83 -17.84
N LEU A 94 19.74 -2.58 -17.51
CA LEU A 94 18.95 -1.67 -18.36
C LEU A 94 19.55 -1.46 -19.75
N ALA A 95 20.88 -1.46 -19.87
CA ALA A 95 21.55 -1.25 -21.15
C ALA A 95 21.35 -2.41 -22.13
N GLU A 96 21.30 -3.64 -21.59
CA GLU A 96 21.24 -4.88 -22.37
C GLU A 96 19.83 -5.47 -22.51
N ALA A 97 18.90 -5.10 -21.62
CA ALA A 97 17.56 -5.69 -21.57
C ALA A 97 16.69 -5.39 -22.80
N ALA A 98 15.84 -6.35 -23.14
CA ALA A 98 14.80 -6.19 -24.17
C ALA A 98 13.79 -5.08 -23.79
N PRO A 99 13.11 -4.44 -24.76
CA PRO A 99 12.27 -3.26 -24.50
C PRO A 99 11.21 -3.40 -23.40
N PRO A 100 10.47 -4.52 -23.27
CA PRO A 100 9.44 -4.64 -22.23
C PRO A 100 10.04 -4.73 -20.81
N VAL A 101 11.07 -5.56 -20.64
CA VAL A 101 11.81 -5.72 -19.38
C VAL A 101 12.51 -4.40 -18.99
N ARG A 102 13.07 -3.69 -19.98
CA ARG A 102 13.66 -2.37 -19.81
C ARG A 102 12.64 -1.36 -19.31
N ALA A 103 11.45 -1.30 -19.92
CA ALA A 103 10.37 -0.42 -19.49
C ALA A 103 9.92 -0.70 -18.05
N ALA A 104 9.92 -1.96 -17.63
CA ALA A 104 9.59 -2.35 -16.26
C ALA A 104 10.67 -1.92 -15.25
N MET A 105 11.96 -2.04 -15.59
CA MET A 105 13.04 -1.51 -14.76
C MET A 105 13.04 0.03 -14.69
N GLU A 106 12.80 0.71 -15.81
CA GLU A 106 12.59 2.16 -15.84
C GLU A 106 11.43 2.57 -14.93
N ARG A 107 10.33 1.82 -15.00
CA ARG A 107 9.15 2.05 -14.18
C ARG A 107 9.47 1.94 -12.70
N ALA A 108 10.28 0.98 -12.27
CA ALA A 108 10.75 0.86 -10.90
C ALA A 108 11.50 2.11 -10.43
N LEU A 109 12.46 2.61 -11.23
CA LEU A 109 13.22 3.83 -10.91
C LEU A 109 12.32 5.08 -10.80
N GLN A 110 11.27 5.16 -11.63
CA GLN A 110 10.32 6.28 -11.62
C GLN A 110 9.49 6.34 -10.32
N VAL A 111 9.17 5.19 -9.72
CA VAL A 111 8.19 5.10 -8.62
C VAL A 111 8.81 4.81 -7.26
N LEU A 112 10.06 4.30 -7.23
CA LEU A 112 10.79 3.96 -6.00
C LEU A 112 10.88 5.15 -5.03
N PRO A 113 10.31 5.07 -3.81
CA PRO A 113 10.33 6.14 -2.83
C PRO A 113 11.67 6.22 -2.07
N ALA A 114 12.78 6.42 -2.78
CA ALA A 114 14.12 6.59 -2.24
C ALA A 114 14.57 8.07 -2.31
N PRO A 115 14.82 8.76 -1.17
CA PRO A 115 15.15 10.19 -1.14
C PRO A 115 16.43 10.56 -1.90
N ASP A 116 17.47 9.73 -1.84
CA ASP A 116 18.78 10.02 -2.44
C ASP A 116 18.91 9.52 -3.88
N LEU A 117 17.91 8.78 -4.39
CA LEU A 117 17.97 8.14 -5.70
C LEU A 117 18.14 9.16 -6.83
N GLY A 118 17.45 10.31 -6.76
CA GLY A 118 17.58 11.37 -7.75
C GLY A 118 19.00 11.91 -7.90
N ALA A 119 19.66 12.16 -6.76
CA ALA A 119 21.05 12.61 -6.76
C ALA A 119 21.99 11.55 -7.33
N GLN A 120 21.76 10.27 -6.99
CA GLN A 120 22.54 9.14 -7.50
C GLN A 120 22.37 8.96 -9.02
N LEU A 121 21.12 8.95 -9.51
CA LEU A 121 20.77 8.89 -10.93
C LEU A 121 21.41 10.05 -11.70
N ARG A 122 21.31 11.28 -11.20
CA ARG A 122 21.91 12.46 -11.82
C ARG A 122 23.44 12.35 -11.95
N ALA A 123 24.10 11.74 -10.98
CA ALA A 123 25.55 11.52 -11.00
C ALA A 123 26.00 10.46 -12.03
N GLN A 124 25.11 9.54 -12.40
CA GLN A 124 25.37 8.48 -13.38
C GLN A 124 24.98 8.87 -14.81
N LEU A 125 24.10 9.85 -15.00
CA LEU A 125 23.55 10.22 -16.31
C LEU A 125 24.60 10.38 -17.43
N GLU A 126 25.69 11.10 -17.17
CA GLU A 126 26.74 11.34 -18.16
C GLU A 126 27.65 10.12 -18.40
N LYS A 127 27.77 9.24 -17.39
CA LYS A 127 28.65 8.06 -17.41
C LYS A 127 27.96 6.83 -18.02
N ALA A 128 26.63 6.81 -17.97
CA ALA A 128 25.82 5.69 -18.44
C ALA A 128 25.90 5.51 -19.97
N ALA A 129 25.72 4.25 -20.40
CA ALA A 129 25.54 3.90 -21.80
C ALA A 129 24.31 4.61 -22.40
N PRO A 130 24.22 4.81 -23.73
CA PRO A 130 23.16 5.63 -24.36
C PRO A 130 21.73 5.24 -23.94
N VAL A 131 21.43 3.93 -23.93
CA VAL A 131 20.12 3.41 -23.50
C VAL A 131 19.84 3.73 -22.03
N ALA A 132 20.77 3.38 -21.14
CA ALA A 132 20.64 3.64 -19.71
C ALA A 132 20.57 5.15 -19.41
N ARG A 133 21.24 5.99 -20.21
CA ARG A 133 21.18 7.45 -20.10
C ARG A 133 19.78 7.99 -20.37
N LEU A 134 19.07 7.47 -21.38
CA LEU A 134 17.68 7.84 -21.65
C LEU A 134 16.76 7.38 -20.49
N ALA A 135 16.95 6.16 -19.99
CA ALA A 135 16.23 5.62 -18.85
C ALA A 135 16.39 6.50 -17.58
N ILE A 136 17.63 6.88 -17.25
CA ILE A 136 17.96 7.77 -16.12
C ILE A 136 17.26 9.12 -16.27
N ALA A 137 17.37 9.75 -17.45
CA ALA A 137 16.71 11.05 -17.69
C ALA A 137 15.18 10.93 -17.58
N GLY A 138 14.59 9.85 -18.13
CA GLY A 138 13.18 9.54 -18.00
C GLY A 138 12.74 9.40 -16.54
N ALA A 139 13.51 8.66 -15.73
CA ALA A 139 13.26 8.50 -14.30
C ALA A 139 13.29 9.84 -13.57
N LEU A 140 14.33 10.67 -13.77
CA LEU A 140 14.44 11.99 -13.14
C LEU A 140 13.26 12.91 -13.52
N ILE A 141 12.87 12.94 -14.79
CA ILE A 141 11.75 13.76 -15.28
C ILE A 141 10.42 13.30 -14.67
N ALA A 142 10.17 11.99 -14.63
CA ALA A 142 8.97 11.42 -14.01
C ALA A 142 8.90 11.72 -12.51
N ARG A 143 10.05 11.68 -11.83
CA ARG A 143 10.21 12.00 -10.40
C ARG A 143 10.15 13.48 -10.08
N ARG A 144 10.10 14.36 -11.09
CA ARG A 144 10.17 15.83 -10.96
C ARG A 144 11.48 16.31 -10.32
N GLU A 145 12.56 15.60 -10.59
CA GLU A 145 13.92 15.92 -10.14
C GLU A 145 14.74 16.45 -11.32
N ASP A 146 15.66 17.40 -11.06
CA ASP A 146 16.44 18.08 -12.09
C ASP A 146 17.34 17.08 -12.88
N PRO A 147 17.07 16.85 -14.18
CA PRO A 147 17.89 15.94 -15.00
C PRO A 147 19.20 16.58 -15.49
N GLY A 148 19.44 17.87 -15.20
CA GLY A 148 20.53 18.67 -15.74
C GLY A 148 20.12 19.43 -16.99
N THR A 149 20.66 20.65 -17.15
CA THR A 149 20.34 21.52 -18.28
C THR A 149 20.76 20.97 -19.64
N ALA A 150 21.74 20.07 -19.69
CA ALA A 150 22.18 19.41 -20.91
C ALA A 150 21.05 18.61 -21.61
N VAL A 151 20.12 18.05 -20.83
CA VAL A 151 18.95 17.30 -21.37
C VAL A 151 18.03 18.21 -22.19
N ARG A 152 18.03 19.53 -21.97
CA ARG A 152 17.28 20.47 -22.83
C ARG A 152 17.77 20.44 -24.28
N ALA A 153 19.05 20.16 -24.51
CA ALA A 153 19.60 20.10 -25.86
C ALA A 153 19.08 18.88 -26.64
N TRP A 154 18.60 17.84 -25.95
CA TRP A 154 18.13 16.60 -26.57
C TRP A 154 16.84 16.79 -27.37
N ILE A 155 16.14 17.92 -27.23
CA ILE A 155 15.01 18.27 -28.10
C ILE A 155 15.38 18.28 -29.60
N ASP A 156 16.66 18.52 -29.93
CA ASP A 156 17.17 18.44 -31.31
C ASP A 156 17.82 17.08 -31.61
N SER A 157 17.63 16.06 -30.76
CA SER A 157 18.17 14.72 -30.99
C SER A 157 17.56 14.12 -32.26
N ALA A 158 18.40 13.40 -33.02
CA ALA A 158 17.94 12.59 -34.14
C ALA A 158 17.14 11.36 -33.67
N GLU A 159 17.36 10.91 -32.43
CA GLU A 159 16.63 9.81 -31.82
C GLU A 159 15.32 10.30 -31.18
N THR A 160 14.20 9.71 -31.59
CA THR A 160 12.84 10.03 -31.12
C THR A 160 12.73 10.07 -29.60
N ALA A 161 13.27 9.06 -28.90
CA ALA A 161 13.24 8.99 -27.44
C ALA A 161 13.97 10.18 -26.78
N GLY A 162 15.14 10.56 -27.30
CA GLY A 162 15.89 11.72 -26.85
C GLY A 162 15.13 13.03 -27.04
N ALA A 163 14.52 13.23 -28.20
CA ALA A 163 13.71 14.42 -28.51
C ALA A 163 12.50 14.55 -27.59
N VAL A 164 11.78 13.46 -27.36
CA VAL A 164 10.63 13.41 -26.43
C VAL A 164 11.06 13.72 -25.00
N LEU A 165 12.19 13.17 -24.53
CA LEU A 165 12.70 13.48 -23.19
C LEU A 165 13.16 14.94 -23.07
N GLY A 166 13.80 15.50 -24.10
CA GLY A 166 14.17 16.92 -24.14
C GLY A 166 12.95 17.84 -24.03
N LEU A 167 11.85 17.51 -24.70
CA LEU A 167 10.57 18.20 -24.57
C LEU A 167 10.00 18.07 -23.15
N ARG A 168 9.92 16.85 -22.61
CA ARG A 168 9.37 16.58 -21.27
C ARG A 168 10.21 17.20 -20.15
N ALA A 169 11.52 17.35 -20.32
CA ALA A 169 12.40 18.02 -19.36
C ALA A 169 11.98 19.47 -19.08
N MET A 170 11.25 20.13 -19.98
CA MET A 170 10.70 21.47 -19.76
C MET A 170 9.69 21.54 -18.63
N LEU A 171 9.03 20.42 -18.30
CA LEU A 171 8.12 20.33 -17.16
C LEU A 171 8.84 20.45 -15.82
N VAL A 172 10.14 20.16 -15.79
CA VAL A 172 10.99 20.19 -14.59
C VAL A 172 11.94 21.38 -14.60
N LEU A 173 12.56 21.68 -15.74
CA LEU A 173 13.53 22.76 -15.85
C LEU A 173 12.86 24.12 -16.10
N GLY A 174 11.59 24.13 -16.53
CA GLY A 174 10.90 25.31 -17.02
C GLY A 174 11.22 25.64 -18.48
N LYS A 175 10.46 26.56 -19.09
CA LYS A 175 10.45 26.83 -20.54
C LYS A 175 11.76 27.38 -21.12
N GLY A 176 12.58 28.09 -20.33
CA GLY A 176 13.72 28.88 -20.83
C GLY A 176 13.36 29.75 -22.05
N SER A 177 14.26 29.82 -23.03
CA SER A 177 14.07 30.42 -24.37
C SER A 177 13.50 29.45 -25.41
N GLU A 178 12.99 28.29 -24.99
CA GLU A 178 12.75 27.14 -25.88
C GLU A 178 11.42 27.18 -26.65
N ALA A 179 10.58 28.19 -26.42
CA ALA A 179 9.27 28.33 -27.06
C ALA A 179 9.33 28.24 -28.59
N HIS A 180 10.36 28.82 -29.20
CA HIS A 180 10.55 28.76 -30.65
C HIS A 180 10.87 27.33 -31.13
N ARG A 181 11.70 26.59 -30.40
CA ARG A 181 12.05 25.20 -30.73
C ARG A 181 10.85 24.27 -30.61
N VAL A 182 10.06 24.40 -29.53
CA VAL A 182 8.80 23.65 -29.38
C VAL A 182 7.83 23.96 -30.52
N ALA A 183 7.68 25.24 -30.88
CA ALA A 183 6.83 25.64 -32.00
C ALA A 183 7.26 25.03 -33.35
N GLY A 184 8.57 24.83 -33.56
CA GLY A 184 9.10 24.11 -34.71
C GLY A 184 8.68 22.63 -34.72
N LEU A 185 8.77 21.95 -33.58
CA LEU A 185 8.46 20.52 -33.45
C LEU A 185 6.96 20.18 -33.51
N ILE A 186 6.07 21.16 -33.35
CA ILE A 186 4.62 21.00 -33.61
C ILE A 186 4.33 20.67 -35.09
N ARG A 187 5.33 20.79 -35.97
CA ARG A 187 5.26 20.39 -37.39
C ARG A 187 5.99 19.08 -37.69
N SER A 188 6.48 18.38 -36.67
CA SER A 188 7.15 17.09 -36.84
C SER A 188 6.21 16.08 -37.49
N ARG A 189 6.76 15.22 -38.36
CA ARG A 189 6.06 14.07 -38.94
C ARG A 189 6.16 12.82 -38.07
N GLU A 190 7.03 12.84 -37.06
CA GLU A 190 7.19 11.74 -36.11
C GLU A 190 6.09 11.85 -35.03
N PRO A 191 5.13 10.90 -34.96
CA PRO A 191 3.95 11.04 -34.11
C PRO A 191 4.27 11.21 -32.62
N GLN A 192 5.33 10.55 -32.13
CA GLN A 192 5.72 10.65 -30.71
C GLN A 192 6.28 12.03 -30.37
N ILE A 193 7.11 12.60 -31.25
CA ILE A 193 7.66 13.96 -31.09
C ILE A 193 6.53 14.98 -31.18
N TRP A 194 5.63 14.82 -32.17
CA TRP A 194 4.49 15.70 -32.34
C TRP A 194 3.59 15.71 -31.11
N ALA A 195 3.22 14.53 -30.58
CA ALA A 195 2.38 14.42 -29.39
C ALA A 195 3.01 15.10 -28.16
N ALA A 196 4.31 14.86 -27.91
CA ALA A 196 5.02 15.50 -26.82
C ALA A 196 5.12 17.03 -27.02
N ALA A 197 5.40 17.50 -28.24
CA ALA A 197 5.48 18.93 -28.55
C ALA A 197 4.12 19.61 -28.40
N MET A 198 3.03 18.91 -28.73
CA MET A 198 1.67 19.40 -28.53
C MET A 198 1.32 19.57 -27.06
N GLU A 199 1.53 18.54 -26.23
CA GLU A 199 1.28 18.61 -24.77
C GLU A 199 2.08 19.74 -24.12
N ILE A 200 3.39 19.79 -24.39
CA ILE A 200 4.27 20.83 -23.85
C ILE A 200 3.86 22.21 -24.39
N GLY A 201 3.57 22.32 -25.69
CA GLY A 201 3.15 23.56 -26.33
C GLY A 201 1.86 24.15 -25.75
N VAL A 202 0.84 23.32 -25.45
CA VAL A 202 -0.41 23.80 -24.84
C VAL A 202 -0.22 24.20 -23.37
N ILE A 203 0.59 23.46 -22.61
CA ILE A 203 0.99 23.84 -21.25
C ILE A 203 1.74 25.17 -21.29
N MET A 204 2.58 25.35 -22.31
CA MET A 204 3.32 26.59 -22.53
C MET A 204 2.44 27.76 -22.98
N GLY A 205 1.28 27.50 -23.58
CA GLY A 205 0.39 28.51 -24.12
C GLY A 205 0.76 29.01 -25.51
N LEU A 206 1.43 28.17 -26.31
CA LEU A 206 1.77 28.49 -27.69
C LEU A 206 0.50 28.50 -28.55
N ARG A 207 0.29 29.56 -29.33
CA ARG A 207 -0.89 29.67 -30.22
C ARG A 207 -0.82 28.64 -31.34
N GLU A 208 0.38 28.34 -31.80
CA GLU A 208 0.71 27.36 -32.82
C GLU A 208 0.21 25.96 -32.46
N ALA A 209 0.29 25.59 -31.17
CA ALA A 209 -0.21 24.32 -30.66
C ALA A 209 -1.73 24.24 -30.79
N TRP A 210 -2.45 25.31 -30.46
CA TRP A 210 -3.91 25.32 -30.61
C TRP A 210 -4.36 25.27 -32.06
N SER A 211 -3.73 26.05 -32.94
CA SER A 211 -4.04 25.98 -34.37
C SER A 211 -3.69 24.63 -34.99
N ALA A 212 -2.61 23.97 -34.55
CA ALA A 212 -2.28 22.61 -34.98
C ALA A 212 -3.29 21.57 -34.46
N CYS A 213 -3.76 21.73 -33.22
CA CYS A 213 -4.79 20.89 -32.62
C CYS A 213 -6.10 20.96 -33.43
N GLU A 214 -6.55 22.16 -33.80
CA GLU A 214 -7.77 22.36 -34.61
C GLU A 214 -7.65 21.72 -36.00
N ARG A 215 -6.50 21.90 -36.68
CA ARG A 215 -6.25 21.27 -37.98
C ARG A 215 -6.27 19.74 -37.88
N ALA A 216 -5.57 19.16 -36.91
CA ALA A 216 -5.51 17.71 -36.75
C ALA A 216 -6.87 17.08 -36.44
N VAL A 217 -7.75 17.77 -35.69
CA VAL A 217 -9.15 17.32 -35.48
C VAL A 217 -9.94 17.36 -36.78
N ALA A 218 -9.75 18.38 -37.62
CA ALA A 218 -10.44 18.51 -38.90
C ALA A 218 -9.94 17.49 -39.94
N GLU A 219 -8.64 17.23 -39.98
CA GLU A 219 -7.99 16.31 -40.93
C GLU A 219 -8.26 14.83 -40.62
N ARG A 220 -8.59 14.49 -39.36
CA ARG A 220 -8.96 13.12 -38.93
C ARG A 220 -7.89 12.05 -39.22
N GLY A 221 -6.62 12.46 -39.17
CA GLY A 221 -5.43 11.61 -39.39
C GLY A 221 -4.96 10.85 -38.15
N ALA A 222 -3.70 10.39 -38.17
CA ALA A 222 -3.08 9.63 -37.08
C ALA A 222 -3.01 10.42 -35.76
N GLU A 223 -2.93 11.74 -35.87
CA GLU A 223 -2.83 12.72 -34.79
C GLU A 223 -4.17 12.99 -34.09
N PHE A 224 -5.28 12.50 -34.66
CA PHE A 224 -6.64 12.82 -34.20
C PHE A 224 -6.84 12.52 -32.71
N ALA A 225 -6.32 11.40 -32.18
CA ALA A 225 -6.55 10.99 -30.80
C ALA A 225 -6.06 12.05 -29.79
N VAL A 226 -4.81 12.49 -29.97
CA VAL A 226 -4.17 13.49 -29.11
C VAL A 226 -4.82 14.85 -29.32
N ALA A 227 -5.09 15.23 -30.59
CA ALA A 227 -5.72 16.51 -30.92
C ALA A 227 -7.14 16.62 -30.34
N ALA A 228 -7.96 15.57 -30.47
CA ALA A 228 -9.31 15.52 -29.96
C ALA A 228 -9.33 15.65 -28.43
N ARG A 229 -8.42 14.95 -27.73
CA ARG A 229 -8.25 15.07 -26.27
C ARG A 229 -7.92 16.51 -25.87
N LEU A 230 -6.90 17.11 -26.48
CA LEU A 230 -6.48 18.48 -26.17
C LEU A 230 -7.58 19.51 -26.49
N ARG A 231 -8.27 19.36 -27.63
CA ARG A 231 -9.39 20.23 -28.00
C ARG A 231 -10.55 20.11 -27.03
N ALA A 232 -10.88 18.90 -26.57
CA ALA A 232 -11.95 18.69 -25.59
C ALA A 232 -11.65 19.32 -24.23
N LEU A 233 -10.39 19.26 -23.76
CA LEU A 233 -10.00 19.85 -22.47
C LEU A 233 -10.17 21.38 -22.42
N SER A 234 -10.10 22.07 -23.57
CA SER A 234 -10.44 23.50 -23.65
C SER A 234 -11.84 23.80 -23.09
N GLY A 235 -12.76 22.84 -23.20
CA GLY A 235 -14.13 22.98 -22.78
C GLY A 235 -14.95 23.90 -23.69
N ASP A 236 -14.43 24.33 -24.84
CA ASP A 236 -15.15 25.20 -25.77
C ASP A 236 -16.36 24.47 -26.39
N ALA A 237 -17.49 25.16 -26.54
CA ALA A 237 -18.68 24.56 -27.14
C ALA A 237 -18.45 24.16 -28.61
N GLU A 238 -17.56 24.89 -29.31
CA GLU A 238 -17.17 24.62 -30.69
C GLU A 238 -16.44 23.28 -30.87
N ALA A 239 -15.85 22.73 -29.80
CA ALA A 239 -15.20 21.42 -29.85
C ALA A 239 -16.19 20.27 -30.03
N VAL A 240 -17.46 20.42 -29.64
CA VAL A 240 -18.43 19.31 -29.62
C VAL A 240 -18.78 18.83 -31.03
N LYS A 241 -19.03 19.75 -31.96
CA LYS A 241 -19.53 19.41 -33.30
C LYS A 241 -18.53 18.55 -34.10
N PRO A 242 -17.24 18.94 -34.25
CA PRO A 242 -16.27 18.11 -34.98
C PRO A 242 -16.05 16.73 -34.35
N LEU A 243 -16.10 16.64 -33.01
CA LEU A 243 -15.96 15.37 -32.30
C LEU A 243 -17.18 14.47 -32.52
N LEU A 244 -18.39 15.03 -32.54
CA LEU A 244 -19.61 14.29 -32.84
C LEU A 244 -19.63 13.77 -34.29
N GLU A 245 -19.19 14.58 -35.24
CA GLU A 245 -19.06 14.13 -36.63
C GLU A 245 -18.01 13.03 -36.78
N ALA A 246 -16.93 13.08 -36.00
CA ALA A 246 -15.91 12.03 -35.97
C ALA A 246 -16.40 10.76 -35.27
N SER A 247 -17.41 10.82 -34.39
CA SER A 247 -17.95 9.61 -33.75
C SER A 247 -18.74 8.70 -34.69
N ALA A 248 -19.10 9.19 -35.88
CA ALA A 248 -19.72 8.38 -36.93
C ALA A 248 -18.71 7.54 -37.73
N ASP A 249 -17.41 7.85 -37.65
CA ASP A 249 -16.36 7.07 -38.31
C ASP A 249 -15.88 5.96 -37.37
N ALA A 250 -16.10 4.69 -37.75
CA ALA A 250 -15.73 3.52 -36.95
C ALA A 250 -14.26 3.52 -36.48
N ARG A 251 -13.33 4.07 -37.27
CA ARG A 251 -11.89 4.14 -36.93
C ARG A 251 -11.60 5.16 -35.83
N LEU A 252 -12.44 6.19 -35.70
CA LEU A 252 -12.24 7.32 -34.79
C LEU A 252 -13.23 7.30 -33.62
N ALA A 253 -14.32 6.54 -33.73
CA ALA A 253 -15.47 6.65 -32.87
C ALA A 253 -15.13 6.47 -31.39
N ARG A 254 -14.28 5.49 -31.04
CA ARG A 254 -13.81 5.30 -29.66
C ARG A 254 -13.13 6.55 -29.10
N ARG A 255 -12.18 7.12 -29.86
CA ARG A 255 -11.41 8.31 -29.46
C ARG A 255 -12.29 9.56 -29.39
N ALA A 256 -13.23 9.68 -30.32
CA ALA A 256 -14.20 10.78 -30.37
C ALA A 256 -15.17 10.75 -29.17
N VAL A 257 -15.72 9.58 -28.82
CA VAL A 257 -16.62 9.40 -27.66
C VAL A 257 -15.91 9.74 -26.35
N LEU A 258 -14.67 9.28 -26.18
CA LEU A 258 -13.85 9.65 -25.01
C LEU A 258 -13.60 11.16 -24.94
N ALA A 259 -13.26 11.80 -26.06
CA ALA A 259 -13.07 13.24 -26.13
C ALA A 259 -14.37 14.01 -25.81
N LEU A 260 -15.53 13.55 -26.30
CA LEU A 260 -16.83 14.16 -26.00
C LEU A 260 -17.10 14.23 -24.49
N GLY A 261 -16.77 13.17 -23.74
CA GLY A 261 -16.88 13.15 -22.28
C GLY A 261 -16.06 14.22 -21.57
N LEU A 262 -14.88 14.56 -22.10
CA LEU A 262 -13.98 15.57 -21.52
C LEU A 262 -14.46 17.01 -21.74
N THR A 263 -15.32 17.25 -22.75
CA THR A 263 -15.84 18.59 -23.05
C THR A 263 -16.65 19.18 -21.90
N GLY A 264 -17.33 18.33 -21.12
CA GLY A 264 -18.23 18.76 -20.05
C GLY A 264 -19.46 19.51 -20.56
N ARG A 265 -19.83 19.40 -21.84
CA ARG A 265 -20.93 20.15 -22.46
C ARG A 265 -22.22 19.34 -22.49
N VAL A 266 -23.34 20.01 -22.23
CA VAL A 266 -24.68 19.40 -22.27
C VAL A 266 -25.00 18.82 -23.65
N ALA A 267 -24.60 19.53 -24.72
CA ALA A 267 -24.77 19.04 -26.09
C ALA A 267 -24.02 17.72 -26.36
N ALA A 268 -22.86 17.51 -25.72
CA ALA A 268 -22.14 16.24 -25.80
C ALA A 268 -22.89 15.14 -25.03
N ALA A 269 -23.40 15.43 -23.83
CA ALA A 269 -24.23 14.48 -23.07
C ALA A 269 -25.50 14.07 -23.83
N ASP A 270 -26.17 15.01 -24.48
CA ASP A 270 -27.36 14.73 -25.31
C ASP A 270 -27.02 13.78 -26.47
N ALA A 271 -25.86 13.96 -27.11
CA ALA A 271 -25.43 13.11 -28.21
C ALA A 271 -24.96 11.73 -27.76
N LEU A 272 -24.27 11.64 -26.61
CA LEU A 272 -23.79 10.37 -26.06
C LEU A 272 -24.93 9.40 -25.72
N LEU A 273 -26.11 9.90 -25.35
CA LEU A 273 -27.30 9.07 -25.11
C LEU A 273 -27.69 8.24 -26.33
N GLU A 274 -27.61 8.83 -27.53
CA GLU A 274 -27.97 8.13 -28.77
C GLU A 274 -26.95 7.03 -29.12
N LEU A 275 -25.75 7.09 -28.56
CA LEU A 275 -24.67 6.12 -28.78
C LEU A 275 -24.69 4.95 -27.77
N MET A 276 -25.55 5.00 -26.74
CA MET A 276 -25.58 4.00 -25.67
C MET A 276 -26.08 2.61 -26.10
N GLY A 277 -26.92 2.55 -27.14
CA GLY A 277 -27.48 1.29 -27.66
C GLY A 277 -26.60 0.55 -28.67
N GLY A 278 -25.40 1.07 -28.99
CA GLY A 278 -24.50 0.50 -29.99
C GLY A 278 -23.27 -0.20 -29.40
N SER A 279 -22.34 -0.58 -30.26
CA SER A 279 -21.06 -1.23 -29.88
C SER A 279 -20.15 -0.37 -28.99
N LEU A 280 -20.42 0.93 -28.88
CA LEU A 280 -19.70 1.88 -28.02
C LEU A 280 -20.45 2.17 -26.72
N GLY A 281 -21.51 1.41 -26.40
CA GLY A 281 -22.42 1.69 -25.29
C GLY A 281 -21.71 1.96 -23.97
N GLY A 282 -20.79 1.07 -23.56
CA GLY A 282 -20.02 1.25 -22.32
C GLY A 282 -19.19 2.55 -22.30
N LEU A 283 -18.56 2.91 -23.43
CA LEU A 283 -17.79 4.16 -23.55
C LEU A 283 -18.68 5.39 -23.55
N ALA A 284 -19.82 5.33 -24.23
CA ALA A 284 -20.80 6.40 -24.26
C ALA A 284 -21.40 6.63 -22.86
N GLY A 285 -21.69 5.56 -22.14
CA GLY A 285 -22.09 5.56 -20.73
C GLY A 285 -21.05 6.25 -19.85
N GLU A 286 -19.79 5.84 -19.94
CA GLU A 286 -18.68 6.40 -19.15
C GLU A 286 -18.45 7.90 -19.43
N ALA A 287 -18.48 8.29 -20.71
CA ALA A 287 -18.36 9.67 -21.14
C ALA A 287 -19.56 10.52 -20.66
N PHE A 288 -20.77 9.95 -20.69
CA PHE A 288 -21.97 10.59 -20.18
C PHE A 288 -21.88 10.82 -18.66
N CYS A 289 -21.46 9.80 -17.91
CA CYS A 289 -21.22 9.87 -16.47
C CYS A 289 -20.18 10.94 -16.11
N ALA A 290 -19.14 11.12 -16.92
CA ALA A 290 -18.12 12.15 -16.71
C ALA A 290 -18.70 13.57 -16.76
N ILE A 291 -19.75 13.80 -17.56
CA ILE A 291 -20.42 15.10 -17.69
C ILE A 291 -21.51 15.25 -16.62
N THR A 292 -22.39 14.25 -16.50
CA THR A 292 -23.67 14.37 -15.77
C THR A 292 -23.57 13.97 -14.30
N GLY A 293 -22.56 13.19 -13.92
CA GLY A 293 -22.39 12.65 -12.58
C GLY A 293 -23.32 11.50 -12.25
N LEU A 294 -24.06 10.95 -13.22
CA LEU A 294 -24.80 9.70 -13.04
C LEU A 294 -23.82 8.58 -12.67
N ARG A 295 -24.20 7.70 -11.74
CA ARG A 295 -23.47 6.44 -11.50
C ARG A 295 -24.12 5.33 -12.30
N MET A 296 -23.30 4.62 -13.08
CA MET A 296 -23.75 3.51 -13.91
C MET A 296 -23.89 2.24 -13.05
N GLU A 297 -24.93 2.21 -12.23
CA GLU A 297 -25.18 1.17 -11.21
C GLU A 297 -26.70 0.86 -11.15
N GLY A 298 -27.05 -0.36 -10.76
CA GLY A 298 -28.46 -0.75 -10.53
C GLY A 298 -29.32 -0.60 -11.78
N ALA A 299 -30.42 0.15 -11.68
CA ALA A 299 -31.42 0.32 -12.74
C ALA A 299 -30.92 1.03 -14.02
N TYR A 300 -29.66 1.47 -14.05
CA TYR A 300 -29.04 2.10 -15.23
C TYR A 300 -28.09 1.17 -15.98
N VAL A 301 -27.85 -0.04 -15.47
CA VAL A 301 -27.04 -1.07 -16.12
C VAL A 301 -27.98 -2.05 -16.80
N ALA A 302 -27.70 -2.39 -18.05
CA ALA A 302 -28.46 -3.41 -18.77
C ALA A 302 -28.24 -4.79 -18.10
N GLU A 303 -29.29 -5.62 -18.05
CA GLU A 303 -29.13 -7.02 -17.65
C GLU A 303 -28.20 -7.72 -18.65
N GLU A 304 -27.19 -8.42 -18.14
CA GLU A 304 -26.28 -9.20 -19.00
C GLU A 304 -27.10 -10.23 -19.78
N ALA A 305 -26.97 -10.19 -21.11
CA ALA A 305 -27.52 -11.26 -21.94
C ALA A 305 -26.85 -12.59 -21.54
N PRO A 306 -27.59 -13.70 -21.45
CA PRO A 306 -26.99 -14.99 -21.13
C PRO A 306 -25.83 -15.27 -22.09
N GLU A 307 -24.71 -15.76 -21.55
CA GLU A 307 -23.55 -16.17 -22.35
C GLU A 307 -24.03 -17.07 -23.49
N ARG A 308 -23.65 -16.74 -24.74
CA ARG A 308 -23.96 -17.60 -25.88
C ARG A 308 -23.29 -18.95 -25.64
N GLU A 309 -24.07 -20.03 -25.51
CA GLU A 309 -23.58 -21.40 -25.32
C GLU A 309 -22.84 -21.94 -26.57
N GLU A 310 -23.00 -21.31 -27.74
CA GLU A 310 -22.36 -21.75 -28.97
C GLU A 310 -21.08 -20.94 -29.27
N PRO A 311 -19.95 -21.61 -29.57
CA PRO A 311 -18.72 -20.95 -30.00
C PRO A 311 -18.96 -20.17 -31.29
N ILE A 312 -18.34 -18.98 -31.39
CA ILE A 312 -18.41 -18.11 -32.56
C ILE A 312 -17.85 -18.92 -33.76
N PRO A 313 -18.55 -19.01 -34.91
CA PRO A 313 -18.01 -19.65 -36.10
C PRO A 313 -16.66 -19.03 -36.49
N PHE A 314 -15.67 -19.84 -36.88
CA PHE A 314 -14.32 -19.37 -37.29
C PHE A 314 -14.34 -18.28 -38.39
N GLU A 315 -15.41 -18.21 -39.20
CA GLU A 315 -15.59 -17.20 -40.24
C GLU A 315 -16.02 -15.82 -39.69
N GLU A 316 -16.52 -15.77 -38.45
CA GLU A 316 -16.92 -14.57 -37.70
C GLU A 316 -15.90 -14.16 -36.63
N GLU A 317 -14.81 -14.92 -36.45
CA GLU A 317 -13.70 -14.53 -35.58
C GLU A 317 -12.93 -13.36 -36.21
N ASP A 318 -12.97 -12.21 -35.53
CA ASP A 318 -12.12 -11.06 -35.87
C ASP A 318 -10.66 -11.41 -35.51
N LEU A 319 -9.93 -11.94 -36.50
CA LEU A 319 -8.52 -12.30 -36.38
C LEU A 319 -7.60 -11.10 -36.08
N GLU A 320 -8.11 -9.86 -36.17
CA GLU A 320 -7.40 -8.63 -35.77
C GLU A 320 -7.84 -8.08 -34.40
N ALA A 321 -8.78 -8.73 -33.70
CA ALA A 321 -9.16 -8.32 -32.36
C ALA A 321 -7.98 -8.49 -31.39
N ASP A 322 -7.69 -7.43 -30.62
CA ASP A 322 -6.73 -7.50 -29.53
C ASP A 322 -7.09 -8.68 -28.60
N LEU A 323 -6.24 -9.72 -28.60
CA LEU A 323 -6.40 -10.93 -27.77
C LEU A 323 -6.45 -10.62 -26.26
N VAL A 324 -6.02 -9.41 -25.87
CA VAL A 324 -6.11 -8.89 -24.51
C VAL A 324 -7.14 -7.76 -24.48
N PRO A 325 -8.32 -7.97 -23.88
CA PRO A 325 -9.34 -6.95 -23.78
C PRO A 325 -8.80 -5.69 -23.08
N GLY A 326 -8.90 -4.54 -23.74
CA GLY A 326 -8.49 -3.27 -23.15
C GLY A 326 -9.34 -2.88 -21.92
N PRO A 327 -8.94 -1.86 -21.13
CA PRO A 327 -9.63 -1.48 -19.89
C PRO A 327 -11.13 -1.13 -20.05
N GLU A 328 -11.56 -0.88 -21.29
CA GLU A 328 -12.92 -0.53 -21.69
C GLU A 328 -13.86 -1.72 -21.68
N ALA A 329 -13.34 -2.95 -21.77
CA ALA A 329 -14.13 -4.17 -21.66
C ALA A 329 -14.75 -4.36 -20.27
N ARG A 330 -14.22 -3.66 -19.25
CA ARG A 330 -14.74 -3.68 -17.87
C ARG A 330 -15.81 -2.62 -17.61
N LEU A 331 -16.21 -1.84 -18.63
CA LEU A 331 -17.23 -0.81 -18.49
C LEU A 331 -18.63 -1.45 -18.43
N PRO A 332 -19.49 -1.05 -17.47
CA PRO A 332 -20.86 -1.52 -17.44
C PRO A 332 -21.60 -1.07 -18.71
N LEU A 333 -22.41 -1.97 -19.28
CA LEU A 333 -23.27 -1.66 -20.41
C LEU A 333 -24.49 -0.86 -19.93
N PRO A 334 -24.73 0.35 -20.46
CA PRO A 334 -25.85 1.17 -20.01
C PRO A 334 -27.20 0.63 -20.52
N ASP A 335 -28.22 0.68 -19.67
CA ASP A 335 -29.62 0.67 -20.12
C ASP A 335 -29.95 2.06 -20.70
N GLY A 336 -29.80 2.19 -22.02
CA GLY A 336 -30.01 3.45 -22.72
C GLY A 336 -31.41 4.06 -22.49
N GLU A 337 -32.45 3.25 -22.34
CA GLU A 337 -33.81 3.75 -22.10
C GLU A 337 -33.97 4.29 -20.68
N ALA A 338 -33.46 3.57 -19.67
CA ALA A 338 -33.48 4.01 -18.29
C ALA A 338 -32.68 5.30 -18.10
N VAL A 339 -31.48 5.37 -18.69
CA VAL A 339 -30.63 6.57 -18.65
C VAL A 339 -31.30 7.75 -19.39
N ALA A 340 -31.91 7.51 -20.56
CA ALA A 340 -32.64 8.55 -21.30
C ALA A 340 -33.84 9.07 -20.51
N ARG A 341 -34.58 8.20 -19.82
CA ARG A 341 -35.71 8.57 -18.96
C ARG A 341 -35.27 9.42 -17.78
N TRP A 342 -34.16 9.07 -17.13
CA TRP A 342 -33.55 9.87 -16.07
C TRP A 342 -33.12 11.26 -16.58
N TRP A 343 -32.50 11.32 -17.75
CA TRP A 343 -31.99 12.58 -18.32
C TRP A 343 -33.09 13.50 -18.84
N ARG A 344 -33.97 13.01 -19.72
CA ARG A 344 -35.00 13.80 -20.43
C ARG A 344 -36.29 13.94 -19.61
N GLY A 345 -36.59 12.98 -18.73
CA GLY A 345 -37.89 12.82 -18.05
C GLY A 345 -38.89 12.04 -18.91
N GLY A 346 -39.98 11.53 -18.31
CA GLY A 346 -41.05 10.87 -19.08
C GLY A 346 -41.73 9.64 -18.47
N GLY A 347 -41.53 9.32 -17.18
CA GLY A 347 -42.24 8.22 -16.51
C GLY A 347 -43.72 8.50 -16.25
N LYS A 348 -44.54 7.43 -16.11
CA LYS A 348 -45.93 7.50 -15.62
C LYS A 348 -45.94 7.91 -14.13
N GLY A 349 -45.75 9.20 -13.87
CA GLY A 349 -45.68 9.74 -12.50
C GLY A 349 -44.84 10.99 -12.33
N SER A 350 -44.91 11.98 -13.23
CA SER A 350 -44.42 13.36 -13.01
C SER A 350 -42.96 13.56 -12.52
N GLU A 351 -42.05 12.62 -12.74
CA GLU A 351 -40.63 12.87 -12.45
C GLU A 351 -40.04 13.83 -13.50
N ARG A 352 -39.58 15.00 -13.06
CA ARG A 352 -38.93 16.00 -13.92
C ARG A 352 -37.51 15.50 -14.24
N GLY A 353 -37.14 15.43 -15.52
CA GLY A 353 -35.82 14.96 -15.95
C GLY A 353 -34.65 15.86 -15.53
N GLU A 354 -33.49 15.25 -15.28
CA GLU A 354 -32.31 15.90 -14.68
C GLU A 354 -31.66 16.95 -15.60
N ARG A 355 -31.83 16.85 -16.92
CA ARG A 355 -31.25 17.76 -17.91
C ARG A 355 -31.54 19.24 -17.63
N ARG A 356 -32.68 19.56 -17.01
CA ARG A 356 -33.08 20.95 -16.69
C ARG A 356 -32.17 21.63 -15.65
N ARG A 357 -31.44 20.86 -14.85
CA ARG A 357 -30.43 21.39 -13.90
C ARG A 357 -29.19 21.94 -14.62
N PHE A 358 -29.01 21.58 -15.89
CA PHE A 358 -27.82 21.92 -16.66
C PHE A 358 -28.06 23.11 -17.59
N ASP A 359 -27.21 24.13 -17.46
CA ASP A 359 -27.15 25.31 -18.31
C ASP A 359 -26.27 24.99 -19.53
N SER A 360 -26.83 25.13 -20.75
CA SER A 360 -26.12 24.84 -22.00
C SER A 360 -24.89 25.74 -22.23
N GLY A 361 -24.85 26.93 -21.62
CA GLY A 361 -23.73 27.85 -21.68
C GLY A 361 -22.54 27.45 -20.79
N ARG A 362 -22.75 26.55 -19.82
CA ARG A 362 -21.72 26.15 -18.84
C ARG A 362 -21.04 24.84 -19.20
N ARG A 363 -19.89 24.62 -18.56
CA ARG A 363 -19.17 23.34 -18.54
C ARG A 363 -19.41 22.64 -17.20
N TYR A 364 -19.51 21.32 -17.24
CA TYR A 364 -19.75 20.46 -16.10
C TYR A 364 -18.67 19.37 -15.99
N LEU A 365 -18.39 18.95 -14.76
CA LEU A 365 -17.62 17.77 -14.43
C LEU A 365 -18.37 17.02 -13.33
N ARG A 366 -18.74 15.77 -13.59
CA ARG A 366 -19.49 14.91 -12.69
C ARG A 366 -20.75 15.58 -12.13
N GLY A 367 -21.52 16.23 -13.00
CA GLY A 367 -22.79 16.88 -12.65
C GLY A 367 -22.65 18.24 -11.95
N ARG A 368 -21.44 18.71 -11.68
CA ARG A 368 -21.16 19.99 -11.02
C ARG A 368 -20.61 20.99 -12.01
N PRO A 369 -20.89 22.30 -11.87
CA PRO A 369 -20.22 23.33 -12.66
C PRO A 369 -18.70 23.21 -12.57
N PHE A 370 -18.03 23.35 -13.70
CA PHE A 370 -16.58 23.16 -13.79
C PHE A 370 -15.83 24.24 -13.00
N THR A 371 -15.21 23.84 -11.89
CA THR A 371 -14.43 24.70 -10.99
C THR A 371 -13.10 24.04 -10.64
N CYS A 372 -12.15 24.81 -10.10
CA CYS A 372 -10.88 24.23 -9.66
C CYS A 372 -11.08 23.17 -8.57
N GLY A 373 -11.98 23.45 -7.62
CA GLY A 373 -12.34 22.50 -6.58
C GLY A 373 -12.89 21.20 -7.17
N ALA A 374 -13.82 21.29 -8.14
CA ALA A 374 -14.37 20.12 -8.81
C ALA A 374 -13.31 19.33 -9.59
N LEU A 375 -12.36 20.00 -10.26
CA LEU A 375 -11.25 19.32 -10.94
C LEU A 375 -10.36 18.56 -9.96
N LEU A 376 -9.91 19.21 -8.88
CA LEU A 376 -9.04 18.59 -7.88
C LEU A 376 -9.74 17.46 -7.11
N GLU A 377 -11.04 17.61 -6.84
CA GLU A 377 -11.85 16.55 -6.21
C GLU A 377 -12.00 15.35 -7.14
N GLU A 378 -12.28 15.56 -8.43
CA GLU A 378 -12.36 14.45 -9.39
C GLU A 378 -10.99 13.79 -9.62
N ILE A 379 -9.88 14.54 -9.63
CA ILE A 379 -8.54 13.94 -9.61
C ILE A 379 -8.31 13.22 -8.28
N ALA A 380 -8.86 13.63 -7.14
CA ALA A 380 -8.61 12.95 -5.87
C ALA A 380 -9.41 11.63 -5.73
N SER A 381 -10.71 11.65 -6.03
CA SER A 381 -11.67 10.58 -5.73
C SER A 381 -12.44 10.04 -6.94
N GLY A 382 -12.17 10.56 -8.14
CA GLY A 382 -12.75 10.04 -9.38
C GLY A 382 -12.12 8.73 -9.84
N PRO A 383 -12.73 8.09 -10.86
CA PRO A 383 -12.18 6.91 -11.50
C PRO A 383 -10.75 7.11 -12.03
N MET A 384 -9.90 6.09 -11.88
CA MET A 384 -8.48 6.16 -12.25
C MET A 384 -8.27 6.55 -13.72
N ARG A 385 -9.06 5.98 -14.63
CA ARG A 385 -9.08 6.27 -16.08
C ARG A 385 -9.11 7.77 -16.43
N ARG A 386 -9.86 8.58 -15.69
CA ARG A 386 -10.10 9.99 -16.05
C ARG A 386 -8.95 10.90 -15.64
N ARG A 387 -8.14 10.45 -14.68
CA ARG A 387 -7.18 11.30 -13.96
C ARG A 387 -6.09 11.85 -14.88
N GLU A 388 -5.62 11.10 -15.86
CA GLU A 388 -4.57 11.56 -16.78
C GLU A 388 -5.00 12.82 -17.54
N ALA A 389 -6.18 12.80 -18.16
CA ALA A 389 -6.71 13.94 -18.90
C ALA A 389 -6.96 15.14 -17.97
N LEU A 390 -7.48 14.89 -16.76
CA LEU A 390 -7.75 15.94 -15.78
C LEU A 390 -6.46 16.56 -15.21
N ALA A 391 -5.42 15.75 -14.98
CA ALA A 391 -4.11 16.23 -14.55
C ALA A 391 -3.41 17.05 -15.65
N LEU A 392 -3.57 16.66 -16.92
CA LEU A 392 -3.12 17.47 -18.06
C LEU A 392 -3.87 18.81 -18.12
N GLU A 393 -5.19 18.83 -17.92
CA GLU A 393 -5.95 20.07 -17.84
C GLU A 393 -5.48 20.96 -16.68
N LEU A 394 -5.19 20.38 -15.51
CA LEU A 394 -4.60 21.11 -14.38
C LEU A 394 -3.26 21.73 -14.77
N ALA A 395 -2.39 20.99 -15.43
CA ALA A 395 -1.09 21.49 -15.89
C ALA A 395 -1.24 22.62 -16.92
N ILE A 396 -2.18 22.52 -17.87
CA ILE A 396 -2.45 23.57 -18.86
C ILE A 396 -2.92 24.86 -18.17
N ARG A 397 -3.91 24.75 -17.29
CA ARG A 397 -4.50 25.89 -16.56
C ARG A 397 -3.51 26.59 -15.65
N THR A 398 -2.59 25.83 -15.08
CA THR A 398 -1.56 26.36 -14.17
C THR A 398 -0.24 26.63 -14.87
N ARG A 399 -0.17 26.53 -16.21
CA ARG A 399 1.06 26.69 -17.00
C ARG A 399 2.23 25.82 -16.50
N GLY A 400 1.92 24.64 -15.98
CA GLY A 400 2.86 23.67 -15.42
C GLY A 400 3.21 23.91 -13.94
N GLN A 401 2.60 24.87 -13.25
CA GLN A 401 2.86 25.11 -11.82
C GLN A 401 2.30 24.00 -10.92
N ALA A 402 1.14 23.42 -11.28
CA ALA A 402 0.58 22.26 -10.60
C ALA A 402 0.62 21.07 -11.56
N GLN A 403 1.34 20.03 -11.18
CA GLN A 403 1.48 18.79 -11.94
C GLN A 403 1.28 17.62 -10.99
N ILE A 404 0.51 16.64 -11.42
CA ILE A 404 0.25 15.41 -10.66
C ILE A 404 0.63 14.25 -11.57
N ASP A 405 1.56 13.41 -11.11
CA ASP A 405 1.88 12.15 -11.76
C ASP A 405 0.85 11.10 -11.32
N VAL A 406 -0.21 10.95 -12.10
CA VAL A 406 -1.34 10.06 -11.80
C VAL A 406 -0.97 8.57 -11.87
N PHE A 407 0.25 8.25 -12.29
CA PHE A 407 0.80 6.90 -12.30
C PHE A 407 1.85 6.70 -11.19
N ALA A 408 2.19 7.70 -10.37
CA ALA A 408 3.06 7.46 -9.21
C ALA A 408 2.37 6.60 -8.13
N LEU A 409 3.14 6.12 -7.14
CA LEU A 409 2.55 5.52 -5.93
C LEU A 409 1.55 6.49 -5.26
N SER A 410 0.48 5.96 -4.68
CA SER A 410 -0.63 6.78 -4.17
C SER A 410 -0.22 7.82 -3.14
N ALA A 411 0.80 7.53 -2.33
CA ALA A 411 1.37 8.48 -1.36
C ALA A 411 1.90 9.74 -2.05
N ARG A 412 2.63 9.60 -3.16
CA ARG A 412 3.15 10.73 -3.94
C ARG A 412 2.02 11.49 -4.62
N GLN A 413 1.05 10.79 -5.21
CA GLN A 413 -0.12 11.43 -5.83
C GLN A 413 -0.89 12.32 -4.85
N ARG A 414 -1.10 11.84 -3.62
CA ARG A 414 -1.78 12.60 -2.55
C ARG A 414 -0.98 13.84 -2.14
N ALA A 415 0.34 13.72 -2.01
CA ALA A 415 1.21 14.85 -1.68
C ALA A 415 1.19 15.93 -2.79
N GLU A 416 1.23 15.52 -4.06
CA GLU A 416 1.15 16.44 -5.21
C GLU A 416 -0.24 17.11 -5.30
N LEU A 417 -1.32 16.37 -5.02
CA LEU A 417 -2.68 16.92 -4.92
C LEU A 417 -2.81 18.00 -3.84
N GLU A 418 -2.23 17.76 -2.67
CA GLU A 418 -2.27 18.71 -1.56
C GLU A 418 -1.43 19.97 -1.86
N SER A 419 -0.26 19.79 -2.48
CA SER A 419 0.54 20.90 -3.00
C SER A 419 -0.23 21.74 -4.03
N ALA A 420 -0.94 21.07 -4.96
CA ALA A 420 -1.76 21.75 -5.96
C ALA A 420 -2.91 22.55 -5.33
N ARG A 421 -3.55 22.04 -4.27
CA ARG A 421 -4.58 22.78 -3.51
C ARG A 421 -4.03 24.06 -2.90
N GLY A 422 -2.82 24.02 -2.35
CA GLY A 422 -2.16 25.19 -1.76
C GLY A 422 -1.68 26.23 -2.79
N ALA A 423 -1.38 25.81 -4.01
CA ALA A 423 -0.82 26.67 -5.06
C ALA A 423 -1.86 27.48 -5.84
N ILE A 424 -3.13 27.08 -5.86
CA ILE A 424 -4.13 27.68 -6.76
C ILE A 424 -4.87 28.86 -6.13
N GLY A 425 -4.56 30.07 -6.60
CA GLY A 425 -5.32 31.31 -6.38
C GLY A 425 -6.34 31.64 -7.49
N ARG A 426 -6.94 32.85 -7.46
CA ARG A 426 -8.10 33.30 -8.28
C ARG A 426 -7.93 33.33 -9.83
N ALA A 427 -6.84 32.80 -10.40
CA ALA A 427 -6.55 32.83 -11.85
C ALA A 427 -7.34 31.80 -12.70
N TRP A 428 -8.35 31.15 -12.12
CA TRP A 428 -9.11 30.04 -12.74
C TRP A 428 -10.09 30.45 -13.86
N ALA A 429 -10.53 31.71 -13.90
CA ALA A 429 -11.68 32.15 -14.71
C ALA A 429 -11.35 32.51 -16.17
N VAL A 430 -10.11 32.31 -16.63
CA VAL A 430 -9.66 32.73 -17.96
C VAL A 430 -9.71 31.55 -18.94
N ARG A 431 -10.16 31.80 -20.18
CA ARG A 431 -10.14 30.78 -21.26
C ARG A 431 -8.69 30.41 -21.58
N PHE A 432 -8.45 29.19 -22.06
CA PHE A 432 -7.08 28.69 -22.32
C PHE A 432 -6.26 29.58 -23.26
N HIS A 433 -6.95 30.22 -24.22
CA HIS A 433 -6.37 31.13 -25.19
C HIS A 433 -6.12 32.56 -24.67
N ASP A 434 -6.70 32.92 -23.52
CA ASP A 434 -6.68 34.28 -22.95
C ASP A 434 -5.71 34.43 -21.74
N LEU A 435 -4.98 33.36 -21.38
CA LEU A 435 -4.05 33.34 -20.24
C LEU A 435 -2.78 34.21 -20.51
N PRO A 436 -2.45 35.21 -19.66
CA PRO A 436 -1.33 36.16 -19.86
C PRO A 436 0.08 35.57 -19.71
N ALA A 437 1.15 36.31 -20.09
CA ALA A 437 2.58 35.90 -20.04
C ALA A 437 3.51 36.99 -19.42
N PRO A 438 4.72 36.69 -18.87
CA PRO A 438 5.35 35.37 -18.71
C PRO A 438 5.73 34.94 -17.27
N TRP A 439 5.97 33.63 -17.24
CA TRP A 439 6.44 32.70 -16.22
C TRP A 439 7.88 32.95 -15.70
N GLU A 440 8.06 32.98 -14.37
CA GLU A 440 9.34 32.60 -13.73
C GLU A 440 9.01 31.51 -12.72
N VAL A 441 9.49 30.29 -12.95
CA VAL A 441 9.20 29.14 -12.09
C VAL A 441 10.48 28.77 -11.33
N ARG A 442 10.47 28.91 -10.01
CA ARG A 442 11.25 28.04 -9.13
C ARG A 442 10.35 26.87 -8.77
N ILE A 443 10.64 25.69 -9.30
CA ILE A 443 10.01 24.45 -8.85
C ILE A 443 10.47 24.25 -7.41
N ARG A 444 9.53 24.17 -6.46
CA ARG A 444 9.85 23.55 -5.19
C ARG A 444 10.01 22.06 -5.47
N PRO A 445 11.19 21.46 -5.28
CA PRO A 445 11.30 20.01 -5.37
C PRO A 445 10.22 19.42 -4.47
N ALA A 446 9.61 18.31 -4.90
CA ALA A 446 8.83 17.46 -4.02
C ALA A 446 9.79 16.79 -3.02
N ALA A 447 10.54 17.59 -2.25
CA ALA A 447 11.49 17.12 -1.28
C ALA A 447 10.70 16.36 -0.21
N ALA A 448 10.86 15.04 -0.21
CA ALA A 448 10.50 14.14 0.88
C ALA A 448 9.14 14.46 1.54
N ALA A 449 8.08 14.62 0.74
CA ALA A 449 6.72 14.73 1.25
C ALA A 449 6.17 13.34 1.66
N THR A 450 6.97 12.55 2.37
CA THR A 450 6.54 11.39 3.16
C THR A 450 6.27 11.78 4.62
N ARG A 451 6.31 13.08 4.96
CA ARG A 451 5.83 13.53 6.26
C ARG A 451 4.31 13.44 6.28
N ALA A 452 3.83 12.44 7.02
CA ALA A 452 2.43 12.24 7.37
C ALA A 452 1.77 13.59 7.72
N VAL A 453 0.53 13.75 7.25
CA VAL A 453 -0.33 14.87 7.64
C VAL A 453 -0.32 14.96 9.16
N PRO A 454 0.13 16.07 9.78
CA PRO A 454 0.09 16.20 11.21
C PRO A 454 -1.39 16.35 11.60
N ARG A 455 -2.02 15.23 11.95
CA ARG A 455 -3.18 15.27 12.84
C ARG A 455 -2.69 15.75 14.20
N ALA A 456 -3.60 16.29 15.00
CA ALA A 456 -3.32 16.82 16.33
C ALA A 456 -2.74 15.72 17.24
N ALA A 457 -1.44 15.47 17.11
CA ALA A 457 -0.67 14.65 18.00
C ALA A 457 -0.57 15.39 19.33
N HIS A 458 -0.69 14.65 20.43
CA HIS A 458 -0.40 15.23 21.74
C HIS A 458 1.04 15.75 21.74
N ALA A 459 1.26 16.95 22.28
CA ALA A 459 2.60 17.55 22.34
C ALA A 459 3.56 16.57 23.03
N ALA A 460 4.64 16.19 22.35
CA ALA A 460 5.57 15.17 22.83
C ALA A 460 6.24 15.61 24.15
N ASP A 461 6.07 14.82 25.21
CA ASP A 461 6.74 15.06 26.50
C ASP A 461 8.03 14.25 26.58
N THR A 462 9.11 14.89 27.03
CA THR A 462 10.38 14.25 27.37
C THR A 462 10.27 13.05 28.33
N ARG A 463 9.22 13.02 29.17
CA ARG A 463 8.91 11.95 30.11
C ARG A 463 7.99 10.86 29.56
N ASP A 464 7.57 10.97 28.30
CA ASP A 464 6.82 9.90 27.65
C ASP A 464 7.65 8.61 27.59
N VAL A 465 7.01 7.48 27.89
CA VAL A 465 7.60 6.16 27.64
C VAL A 465 7.38 5.81 26.18
N VAL A 466 8.46 5.44 25.48
CA VAL A 466 8.45 5.17 24.05
C VAL A 466 8.98 3.77 23.77
N VAL A 467 8.47 3.17 22.68
CA VAL A 467 9.03 1.96 22.10
C VAL A 467 10.21 2.38 21.21
N SER A 468 11.44 2.17 21.67
CA SER A 468 12.65 2.54 20.94
C SER A 468 13.21 1.41 20.07
N GLY A 469 12.81 0.17 20.32
CA GLY A 469 13.19 -0.99 19.52
C GLY A 469 12.17 -2.11 19.60
N ILE A 470 12.20 -2.94 18.59
CA ILE A 470 11.37 -4.14 18.44
C ILE A 470 12.23 -5.28 17.96
N GLY A 471 11.89 -6.49 18.37
CA GLY A 471 12.54 -7.68 17.85
C GLY A 471 11.60 -8.86 17.86
N LEU A 472 11.68 -9.65 16.80
CA LEU A 472 10.83 -10.81 16.61
C LEU A 472 11.67 -12.01 16.19
N ALA A 473 11.23 -13.18 16.62
CA ALA A 473 11.66 -14.46 16.11
C ALA A 473 10.40 -15.28 15.88
N THR A 474 9.95 -15.38 14.64
CA THR A 474 8.68 -16.04 14.28
C THR A 474 8.89 -17.08 13.18
N PRO A 475 7.88 -17.89 12.85
CA PRO A 475 7.96 -18.83 11.72
C PRO A 475 8.29 -18.16 10.37
N LEU A 476 8.10 -16.84 10.28
CA LEU A 476 8.36 -16.01 9.12
C LEU A 476 9.72 -15.30 9.16
N GLY A 477 10.49 -15.40 10.25
CA GLY A 477 11.84 -14.83 10.38
C GLY A 477 12.00 -13.80 11.50
N ASP A 478 12.93 -12.86 11.29
CA ASP A 478 13.17 -11.69 12.17
C ASP A 478 12.03 -10.66 12.11
N ALA A 479 12.13 -9.50 12.79
CA ALA A 479 11.07 -8.49 12.77
C ALA A 479 10.77 -7.92 11.39
N ALA A 480 11.78 -7.66 10.56
CA ALA A 480 11.58 -7.10 9.22
C ALA A 480 10.86 -8.11 8.32
N GLN A 481 11.33 -9.36 8.32
CA GLN A 481 10.75 -10.46 7.55
C GLN A 481 9.33 -10.79 8.03
N SER A 482 9.15 -10.91 9.35
CA SER A 482 7.84 -11.20 9.95
C SER A 482 6.81 -10.13 9.62
N PHE A 483 7.19 -8.85 9.73
CA PHE A 483 6.26 -7.77 9.42
C PHE A 483 5.88 -7.75 7.94
N ALA A 484 6.85 -7.90 7.03
CA ALA A 484 6.59 -7.87 5.60
C ALA A 484 5.70 -9.05 5.16
N ALA A 485 5.98 -10.25 5.67
CA ALA A 485 5.17 -11.44 5.38
C ALA A 485 3.75 -11.34 5.97
N VAL A 486 3.59 -10.85 7.21
CA VAL A 486 2.26 -10.61 7.80
C VAL A 486 1.48 -9.57 6.98
N ARG A 487 2.12 -8.49 6.53
CA ARG A 487 1.48 -7.47 5.69
C ARG A 487 1.08 -8.03 4.31
N ALA A 488 1.90 -8.92 3.75
CA ALA A 488 1.62 -9.65 2.52
C ALA A 488 0.57 -10.75 2.69
N GLY A 489 0.14 -11.05 3.94
CA GLY A 489 -0.82 -12.11 4.22
C GLY A 489 -0.23 -13.53 4.14
N ILE A 490 1.09 -13.67 4.06
CA ILE A 490 1.77 -14.96 3.97
C ILE A 490 1.81 -15.62 5.35
N GLY A 491 1.31 -16.86 5.42
CA GLY A 491 1.35 -17.71 6.59
C GLY A 491 2.08 -19.01 6.31
N ARG A 492 2.82 -19.53 7.30
CA ARG A 492 3.70 -20.69 7.11
C ARG A 492 3.26 -21.86 7.97
N PHE A 493 2.33 -22.64 7.45
CA PHE A 493 1.77 -23.79 8.13
C PHE A 493 2.07 -25.07 7.36
N PHE A 494 2.67 -26.05 8.03
CA PHE A 494 2.93 -27.35 7.45
C PHE A 494 2.29 -28.44 8.27
N ALA A 495 1.87 -29.51 7.60
CA ALA A 495 1.59 -30.78 8.25
C ALA A 495 2.89 -31.31 8.87
N ARG A 496 2.84 -31.64 10.17
CA ARG A 496 4.00 -32.09 10.96
C ARG A 496 3.75 -33.46 11.59
N PRO A 497 3.68 -34.54 10.76
CA PRO A 497 3.54 -35.90 11.26
C PRO A 497 4.73 -36.34 12.12
N ASP A 498 5.88 -35.70 11.95
CA ASP A 498 7.09 -35.88 12.77
C ASP A 498 6.90 -35.37 14.21
N LEU A 499 6.06 -34.36 14.42
CA LEU A 499 5.78 -33.79 15.74
C LEU A 499 4.60 -34.50 16.42
N TYR A 500 3.45 -34.53 15.76
CA TYR A 500 2.23 -35.06 16.36
C TYR A 500 1.16 -35.41 15.31
N THR A 501 0.37 -36.42 15.63
CA THR A 501 -0.79 -36.87 14.86
C THR A 501 -2.03 -36.67 15.72
N CYS A 502 -2.99 -35.90 15.23
CA CYS A 502 -4.20 -35.57 15.98
C CYS A 502 -5.06 -36.82 16.20
N LEU A 503 -5.83 -36.83 17.29
CA LEU A 503 -6.81 -37.88 17.56
C LEU A 503 -8.02 -37.71 16.64
N GLY A 504 -8.55 -38.82 16.14
CA GLY A 504 -9.82 -38.90 15.42
C GLY A 504 -11.03 -38.84 16.35
N GLN A 505 -12.22 -38.99 15.78
CA GLN A 505 -13.49 -39.02 16.53
C GLN A 505 -13.56 -40.18 17.54
N ASP A 506 -12.87 -41.28 17.26
CA ASP A 506 -12.77 -42.47 18.11
C ASP A 506 -11.73 -42.34 19.25
N GLY A 507 -11.04 -41.20 19.33
CA GLY A 507 -10.01 -40.94 20.32
C GLY A 507 -8.68 -41.65 20.06
N ARG A 508 -8.48 -42.24 18.88
CA ARG A 508 -7.20 -42.83 18.45
C ARG A 508 -6.47 -41.88 17.49
N PRO A 509 -5.13 -41.93 17.39
CA PRO A 509 -4.40 -41.11 16.42
C PRO A 509 -4.86 -41.39 14.99
N ASP A 510 -5.26 -40.34 14.27
CA ASP A 510 -5.68 -40.39 12.88
C ASP A 510 -4.50 -40.04 11.96
N ARG A 511 -3.94 -41.05 11.29
CA ARG A 511 -2.71 -40.90 10.49
C ARG A 511 -2.87 -39.92 9.33
N ASP A 512 -4.10 -39.69 8.89
CA ASP A 512 -4.41 -38.80 7.78
C ASP A 512 -4.60 -37.34 8.26
N ASP A 513 -4.53 -37.08 9.57
CA ASP A 513 -4.72 -35.76 10.19
C ASP A 513 -3.52 -35.37 11.10
N PRO A 514 -2.33 -35.15 10.51
CA PRO A 514 -1.18 -34.63 11.26
C PRO A 514 -1.43 -33.20 11.76
N VAL A 515 -0.77 -32.81 12.84
CA VAL A 515 -0.88 -31.43 13.32
C VAL A 515 -0.36 -30.45 12.26
N VAL A 516 -1.12 -29.40 12.00
CA VAL A 516 -0.70 -28.32 11.10
C VAL A 516 -0.16 -27.16 11.93
N ALA A 517 1.13 -26.89 11.81
CA ALA A 517 1.87 -26.02 12.73
C ALA A 517 2.86 -25.10 12.02
N SER A 518 3.28 -24.04 12.72
CA SER A 518 4.21 -23.03 12.23
C SER A 518 5.44 -22.92 13.15
N GLY A 519 6.61 -23.28 12.64
CA GLY A 519 7.86 -23.35 13.40
C GLY A 519 8.88 -22.28 13.01
N PHE A 520 9.63 -21.77 13.99
CA PHE A 520 10.77 -20.89 13.82
C PHE A 520 11.88 -21.62 13.02
N PRO A 521 12.32 -21.07 11.89
CA PRO A 521 13.15 -21.79 10.92
C PRO A 521 14.64 -21.48 11.11
N ASP A 522 15.23 -21.87 12.24
CA ASP A 522 16.66 -21.63 12.48
C ASP A 522 17.47 -22.91 12.33
N GLU A 523 18.34 -22.90 11.32
CA GLU A 523 19.26 -23.99 10.98
C GLU A 523 20.54 -23.94 11.83
N GLU A 524 20.91 -22.78 12.38
CA GLU A 524 22.03 -22.59 13.31
C GLU A 524 21.66 -23.00 14.75
N ALA A 525 20.40 -22.84 15.13
CA ALA A 525 19.88 -23.27 16.44
C ALA A 525 19.96 -24.80 16.66
N GLY A 526 20.13 -25.57 15.59
CA GLY A 526 20.08 -27.03 15.62
C GLY A 526 18.66 -27.59 15.80
N PRO A 527 18.49 -28.92 15.78
CA PRO A 527 17.17 -29.53 15.93
C PRO A 527 16.60 -29.26 17.33
N ARG A 528 15.29 -29.01 17.39
CA ARG A 528 14.57 -28.88 18.67
C ARG A 528 14.72 -30.16 19.49
N ASP A 529 15.40 -30.07 20.62
CA ASP A 529 15.52 -31.16 21.57
C ASP A 529 14.32 -31.15 22.52
N GLY A 530 13.49 -32.19 22.44
CA GLY A 530 12.29 -32.36 23.26
C GLY A 530 12.55 -32.36 24.77
N ASN A 531 13.79 -32.65 25.19
CA ASN A 531 14.16 -32.69 26.61
C ASN A 531 14.69 -31.35 27.14
N ARG A 532 14.92 -30.36 26.27
CA ARG A 532 15.54 -29.07 26.66
C ARG A 532 14.70 -27.87 26.21
N PRO A 533 13.42 -27.78 26.63
CA PRO A 533 12.54 -26.69 26.21
C PRO A 533 13.05 -25.30 26.62
N ALA A 534 13.70 -25.17 27.79
CA ALA A 534 14.25 -23.89 28.24
C ALA A 534 15.37 -23.36 27.33
N GLU A 535 16.25 -24.23 26.81
CA GLU A 535 17.31 -23.84 25.88
C GLU A 535 16.73 -23.38 24.54
N TRP A 536 15.69 -24.07 24.05
CA TRP A 536 14.99 -23.68 22.82
C TRP A 536 14.29 -22.33 22.97
N LEU A 537 13.54 -22.12 24.05
CA LEU A 537 12.87 -20.84 24.33
C LEU A 537 13.88 -19.70 24.51
N ALA A 538 15.03 -19.96 25.14
CA ALA A 538 16.12 -18.99 25.23
C ALA A 538 16.77 -18.69 23.88
N CYS A 539 16.85 -19.66 22.97
CA CYS A 539 17.36 -19.47 21.62
C CYS A 539 16.46 -18.51 20.82
N ILE A 540 15.16 -18.78 20.75
CA ILE A 540 14.21 -17.91 20.02
C ILE A 540 14.10 -16.53 20.67
N ALA A 541 14.09 -16.44 22.01
CA ALA A 541 14.10 -15.18 22.73
C ALA A 541 15.41 -14.40 22.50
N GLY A 542 16.54 -15.10 22.37
CA GLY A 542 17.84 -14.51 22.08
C GLY A 542 17.90 -13.87 20.69
N GLN A 543 17.30 -14.50 19.68
CA GLN A 543 17.19 -13.90 18.35
C GLN A 543 16.34 -12.61 18.39
N ALA A 544 15.16 -12.66 18.99
CA ALA A 544 14.31 -11.49 19.13
C ALA A 544 14.96 -10.39 20.00
N LEU A 545 15.78 -10.76 20.99
CA LEU A 545 16.55 -9.80 21.80
C LEU A 545 17.62 -9.08 20.97
N ARG A 546 18.35 -9.78 20.10
CA ARG A 546 19.34 -9.17 19.20
C ARG A 546 18.71 -8.11 18.30
N ASP A 547 17.61 -8.48 17.65
CA ASP A 547 16.82 -7.61 16.77
C ASP A 547 16.26 -6.37 17.52
N ALA A 548 15.76 -6.57 18.74
CA ALA A 548 15.30 -5.49 19.61
C ALA A 548 16.42 -4.52 20.02
N LYS A 549 17.62 -5.03 20.31
CA LYS A 549 18.80 -4.20 20.64
C LYS A 549 19.32 -3.45 19.42
N GLU A 550 19.39 -4.11 18.27
CA GLU A 550 19.84 -3.52 17.02
C GLU A 550 18.92 -2.37 16.59
N SER A 551 17.61 -2.61 16.55
CA SER A 551 16.62 -1.58 16.22
C SER A 551 16.61 -0.42 17.22
N ALA A 552 16.91 -0.68 18.50
CA ALA A 552 17.08 0.35 19.53
C ALA A 552 18.48 0.98 19.59
N ARG A 553 19.45 0.57 18.77
CA ARG A 553 20.87 0.97 18.86
C ARG A 553 21.46 0.84 20.27
N LEU A 554 21.17 -0.29 20.94
CA LEU A 554 21.63 -0.62 22.29
C LEU A 554 22.92 -1.46 22.27
N ASP A 555 24.04 -0.82 21.93
CA ASP A 555 25.36 -1.45 21.96
C ASP A 555 25.80 -1.83 23.40
N ALA A 556 26.80 -2.72 23.50
CA ALA A 556 27.49 -3.01 24.75
C ALA A 556 28.01 -1.70 25.38
N GLY A 557 27.53 -1.36 26.59
CA GLY A 557 27.89 -0.14 27.32
C GLY A 557 26.86 1.02 27.26
N LYS A 558 25.85 0.95 26.38
CA LYS A 558 24.80 2.00 26.26
C LYS A 558 23.48 1.64 26.95
N GLN A 559 23.44 0.51 27.65
CA GLN A 559 22.22 -0.05 28.23
C GLN A 559 21.84 0.63 29.56
N GLY A 560 22.84 1.16 30.30
CA GLY A 560 22.62 1.76 31.62
C GLY A 560 21.96 0.78 32.59
N ARG A 561 21.05 1.27 33.45
CA ARG A 561 20.29 0.39 34.36
C ARG A 561 19.18 -0.32 33.60
N LEU A 562 19.44 -1.56 33.22
CA LEU A 562 18.56 -2.39 32.41
C LEU A 562 17.57 -3.17 33.27
N GLY A 563 16.29 -3.12 32.91
CA GLY A 563 15.28 -4.06 33.40
C GLY A 563 14.94 -5.12 32.35
N LEU A 564 14.82 -6.39 32.75
CA LEU A 564 14.41 -7.51 31.91
C LEU A 564 13.09 -8.07 32.41
N PHE A 565 12.05 -8.02 31.56
CA PHE A 565 10.70 -8.47 31.88
C PHE A 565 10.24 -9.49 30.83
N LEU A 566 10.17 -10.77 31.19
CA LEU A 566 9.84 -11.83 30.24
C LEU A 566 8.66 -12.70 30.70
N SER A 567 7.77 -13.00 29.76
CA SER A 567 6.71 -13.99 29.91
C SER A 567 7.10 -15.32 29.26
N MET A 568 6.88 -16.41 29.99
CA MET A 568 7.20 -17.78 29.60
C MET A 568 5.95 -18.67 29.73
N PRO A 569 5.87 -19.80 28.99
CA PRO A 569 4.68 -20.64 28.99
C PRO A 569 4.35 -21.21 30.36
N SER A 570 3.12 -20.99 30.84
CA SER A 570 2.60 -21.61 32.06
C SER A 570 1.96 -22.98 31.80
N GLY A 571 2.02 -23.90 32.79
CA GLY A 571 1.22 -25.13 32.79
C GLY A 571 1.64 -26.18 31.77
N ARG A 572 2.86 -26.13 31.23
CA ARG A 572 3.37 -27.14 30.28
C ARG A 572 3.94 -28.36 31.01
N PRO A 573 3.68 -29.58 30.53
CA PRO A 573 4.32 -30.78 31.08
C PRO A 573 5.85 -30.67 31.07
N GLY A 574 6.48 -30.84 32.23
CA GLY A 574 7.93 -30.80 32.36
C GLY A 574 8.57 -29.44 32.13
N PHE A 575 7.81 -28.34 32.27
CA PHE A 575 8.33 -26.96 32.30
C PHE A 575 8.01 -26.29 33.65
N SER A 576 9.00 -26.22 34.53
CA SER A 576 8.91 -25.70 35.90
C SER A 576 9.36 -24.24 36.01
N GLU A 577 9.11 -23.62 37.17
CA GLU A 577 9.66 -22.30 37.51
C GLU A 577 11.20 -22.27 37.44
N GLU A 578 11.86 -23.36 37.81
CA GLU A 578 13.32 -23.49 37.72
C GLU A 578 13.81 -23.45 36.27
N GLN A 579 13.13 -24.15 35.36
CA GLN A 579 13.43 -24.10 33.93
C GLN A 579 13.16 -22.72 33.34
N SER A 580 12.10 -22.03 33.78
CA SER A 580 11.84 -20.65 33.41
C SER A 580 12.94 -19.70 33.90
N ALA A 581 13.44 -19.87 35.12
CA ALA A 581 14.55 -19.08 35.66
C ALA A 581 15.88 -19.36 34.93
N ALA A 582 16.08 -20.59 34.45
CA ALA A 582 17.26 -20.96 33.66
C ALA A 582 17.35 -20.22 32.31
N ILE A 583 16.23 -19.74 31.76
CA ILE A 583 16.22 -18.97 30.51
C ILE A 583 17.08 -17.71 30.62
N SER A 584 17.09 -17.03 31.77
CA SER A 584 17.94 -15.86 31.94
C SER A 584 19.43 -16.20 31.79
N ARG A 585 19.87 -17.30 32.40
CA ARG A 585 21.25 -17.78 32.26
C ARG A 585 21.57 -18.11 30.80
N HIS A 586 20.69 -18.87 30.14
CA HIS A 586 20.86 -19.22 28.72
C HIS A 586 20.84 -18.03 27.77
N LEU A 587 20.11 -16.95 28.10
CA LEU A 587 20.14 -15.69 27.37
C LEU A 587 21.44 -14.92 27.61
N CYS A 588 21.94 -14.87 28.85
CA CYS A 588 23.26 -14.29 29.14
C CYS A 588 24.38 -14.99 28.36
N ASP A 589 24.34 -16.32 28.27
CA ASP A 589 25.36 -17.09 27.55
C ASP A 589 25.31 -16.85 26.02
N ARG A 590 24.17 -16.39 25.50
CA ARG A 590 23.89 -16.21 24.07
C ARG A 590 23.91 -14.76 23.59
N ASP A 591 23.90 -13.78 24.49
CA ASP A 591 23.87 -12.36 24.17
C ASP A 591 24.81 -11.57 25.09
N GLU A 592 25.57 -10.65 24.50
CA GLU A 592 26.36 -9.65 25.22
C GLU A 592 25.44 -8.55 25.78
N ARG A 593 24.55 -8.93 26.70
CA ARG A 593 23.80 -7.98 27.51
C ARG A 593 24.61 -7.60 28.75
N GLY A 594 24.53 -6.32 29.09
CA GLY A 594 25.05 -5.79 30.34
C GLY A 594 24.28 -6.30 31.55
N PRO A 595 24.73 -5.92 32.76
CA PRO A 595 24.08 -6.34 34.00
C PRO A 595 22.62 -5.90 34.05
N VAL A 596 21.74 -6.80 34.49
CA VAL A 596 20.31 -6.56 34.67
C VAL A 596 20.08 -6.06 36.10
N GLU A 597 19.62 -4.82 36.25
CA GLU A 597 19.30 -4.19 37.54
C GLU A 597 18.02 -4.76 38.15
N ARG A 598 17.04 -5.06 37.28
CA ARG A 598 15.75 -5.61 37.68
C ARG A 598 15.34 -6.73 36.73
N GLU A 599 15.18 -7.93 37.27
CA GLU A 599 14.71 -9.09 36.52
C GLU A 599 13.32 -9.51 36.99
N ARG A 600 12.42 -9.70 36.03
CA ARG A 600 11.08 -10.23 36.26
C ARG A 600 10.73 -11.25 35.18
N ILE A 601 10.79 -12.53 35.54
CA ILE A 601 10.33 -13.62 34.67
C ILE A 601 9.05 -14.21 35.27
N VAL A 602 8.01 -14.36 34.45
CA VAL A 602 6.72 -14.92 34.86
C VAL A 602 6.33 -16.10 33.99
N LEU A 603 5.73 -17.12 34.61
CA LEU A 603 4.95 -18.12 33.91
C LEU A 603 3.56 -17.54 33.68
N GLY A 604 3.16 -17.34 32.42
CA GLY A 604 1.94 -16.63 32.09
C GLY A 604 1.34 -17.01 30.74
N GLY A 605 0.16 -16.44 30.48
CA GLY A 605 -0.59 -16.60 29.24
C GLY A 605 -0.39 -15.42 28.28
N HIS A 606 -1.34 -15.24 27.37
CA HIS A 606 -1.21 -14.27 26.26
C HIS A 606 -1.19 -12.81 26.76
N ALA A 607 -1.87 -12.50 27.87
CA ALA A 607 -1.95 -11.13 28.40
C ALA A 607 -0.72 -10.72 29.24
N SER A 608 0.14 -11.66 29.61
CA SER A 608 1.19 -11.44 30.61
C SER A 608 2.25 -10.43 30.18
N VAL A 609 2.59 -10.36 28.88
CA VAL A 609 3.52 -9.33 28.37
C VAL A 609 2.96 -7.92 28.54
N LEU A 610 1.64 -7.71 28.39
CA LEU A 610 1.04 -6.39 28.60
C LEU A 610 1.05 -5.99 30.08
N ALA A 611 0.88 -6.94 30.99
CA ALA A 611 1.04 -6.70 32.43
C ALA A 611 2.49 -6.33 32.78
N LEU A 612 3.48 -7.02 32.18
CA LEU A 612 4.89 -6.69 32.33
C LEU A 612 5.23 -5.31 31.73
N CYS A 613 4.60 -4.92 30.62
CA CYS A 613 4.76 -3.59 30.02
C CYS A 613 4.30 -2.49 30.99
N GLU A 614 3.16 -2.69 31.65
CA GLU A 614 2.64 -1.77 32.67
C GLU A 614 3.64 -1.61 33.84
N GLU A 615 4.18 -2.72 34.34
CA GLU A 615 5.17 -2.73 35.43
C GLU A 615 6.49 -2.03 35.00
N ALA A 616 6.98 -2.32 33.80
CA ALA A 616 8.16 -1.69 33.22
C ALA A 616 7.99 -0.18 33.03
N CYS A 617 6.82 0.26 32.53
CA CYS A 617 6.50 1.68 32.39
C CYS A 617 6.53 2.40 33.75
N ALA A 618 6.02 1.76 34.81
CA ALA A 618 6.08 2.31 36.16
C ALA A 618 7.53 2.42 36.67
N ALA A 619 8.35 1.39 36.48
CA ALA A 619 9.75 1.39 36.90
C ALA A 619 10.59 2.45 36.17
N LEU A 620 10.36 2.64 34.86
CA LEU A 620 11.00 3.70 34.06
C LEU A 620 10.62 5.11 34.55
N ARG A 621 9.33 5.35 34.82
CA ARG A 621 8.83 6.65 35.31
C ARG A 621 9.35 6.99 36.71
N LYS A 622 9.54 5.97 37.56
CA LYS A 622 10.17 6.13 38.88
C LYS A 622 11.70 6.29 38.81
N GLY A 623 12.30 6.03 37.65
CA GLY A 623 13.75 6.05 37.47
C GLY A 623 14.46 4.91 38.20
N GLU A 624 13.78 3.81 38.48
CA GLU A 624 14.37 2.58 39.04
C GLU A 624 15.27 1.89 38.00
N ILE A 625 14.84 1.95 36.74
CA ILE A 625 15.57 1.51 35.55
C ILE A 625 15.55 2.63 34.51
N GLU A 626 16.43 2.55 33.53
CA GLU A 626 16.52 3.53 32.44
C GLU A 626 16.09 2.97 31.09
N VAL A 627 16.21 1.65 30.93
CA VAL A 627 15.80 0.89 29.75
C VAL A 627 15.10 -0.36 30.26
N ALA A 628 13.98 -0.73 29.64
CA ALA A 628 13.30 -1.99 29.91
C ALA A 628 13.21 -2.81 28.62
N ILE A 629 13.65 -4.05 28.67
CA ILE A 629 13.36 -5.05 27.64
C ILE A 629 12.18 -5.85 28.13
N VAL A 630 11.07 -5.81 27.38
CA VAL A 630 9.81 -6.46 27.75
C VAL A 630 9.37 -7.39 26.63
N GLY A 631 8.95 -8.59 26.94
CA GLY A 631 8.49 -9.52 25.90
C GLY A 631 8.12 -10.90 26.42
N GLY A 632 8.04 -11.86 25.51
CA GLY A 632 7.80 -13.26 25.85
C GLY A 632 8.23 -14.21 24.75
N ALA A 633 8.36 -15.48 25.10
CA ALA A 633 8.69 -16.58 24.19
C ALA A 633 7.84 -17.81 24.54
N ASP A 634 7.35 -18.51 23.51
CA ASP A 634 6.59 -19.76 23.66
C ASP A 634 6.80 -20.64 22.43
N SER A 635 6.58 -21.94 22.61
CA SER A 635 6.52 -22.91 21.52
C SER A 635 5.52 -23.99 21.89
N TYR A 636 4.52 -24.21 21.06
CA TYR A 636 3.64 -25.37 21.19
C TYR A 636 4.27 -26.64 20.64
N LEU A 637 5.42 -26.57 19.97
CA LEU A 637 5.91 -27.60 19.05
C LEU A 637 6.72 -28.72 19.71
N PHE A 638 6.37 -29.01 20.98
CA PHE A 638 6.82 -30.17 21.73
C PHE A 638 5.70 -31.19 21.78
N ARG A 639 6.02 -32.45 21.47
CA ARG A 639 5.03 -33.54 21.38
C ARG A 639 4.23 -33.68 22.69
N GLU A 640 4.92 -33.60 23.81
CA GLU A 640 4.39 -33.70 25.17
C GLU A 640 3.44 -32.54 25.50
N TRP A 641 3.61 -31.39 24.84
CA TRP A 641 2.79 -30.19 25.04
C TRP A 641 1.58 -30.17 24.09
N LEU A 642 1.70 -30.75 22.88
CA LEU A 642 0.59 -30.91 21.93
C LEU A 642 -0.45 -31.95 22.39
N ALA A 643 0.01 -33.07 22.95
CA ALA A 643 -0.86 -34.17 23.37
C ALA A 643 -2.02 -33.75 24.31
N PRO A 644 -1.81 -33.00 25.41
CA PRO A 644 -2.91 -32.55 26.25
C PRO A 644 -3.85 -31.58 25.54
N LEU A 645 -3.32 -30.68 24.70
CA LEU A 645 -4.13 -29.71 23.95
C LEU A 645 -5.06 -30.39 22.96
N ASP A 646 -4.60 -31.44 22.30
CA ASP A 646 -5.43 -32.23 21.41
C ASP A 646 -6.49 -33.01 22.21
N ARG A 647 -6.13 -33.70 23.31
CA ARG A 647 -7.15 -34.37 24.16
C ARG A 647 -8.25 -33.40 24.62
N GLU A 648 -7.87 -32.15 24.88
CA GLU A 648 -8.74 -31.05 25.26
C GLU A 648 -9.50 -30.39 24.09
N ARG A 649 -9.32 -30.90 22.87
CA ARG A 649 -9.95 -30.44 21.62
C ARG A 649 -9.63 -28.98 21.28
N ARG A 650 -8.37 -28.58 21.40
CA ARG A 650 -7.94 -27.20 21.16
C ARG A 650 -7.18 -26.99 19.85
N LEU A 651 -6.50 -28.02 19.35
CA LEU A 651 -5.74 -27.93 18.11
C LEU A 651 -6.69 -27.98 16.91
N LYS A 652 -6.42 -27.16 15.89
CA LYS A 652 -7.13 -27.22 14.63
C LYS A 652 -6.80 -28.52 13.90
N CYS A 653 -7.80 -29.36 13.71
CA CYS A 653 -7.68 -30.65 13.02
C CYS A 653 -9.04 -31.05 12.43
N GLY A 654 -9.11 -32.18 11.72
CA GLY A 654 -10.34 -32.67 11.08
C GLY A 654 -11.53 -32.78 12.03
N ARG A 655 -11.31 -33.17 13.30
CA ARG A 655 -12.38 -33.25 14.32
C ARG A 655 -12.65 -31.96 15.09
N VAL A 656 -11.76 -30.96 15.01
CA VAL A 656 -11.90 -29.64 15.66
C VAL A 656 -11.57 -28.53 14.66
N PRO A 657 -12.50 -28.19 13.75
CA PRO A 657 -12.25 -27.20 12.71
C PRO A 657 -12.07 -25.77 13.27
N ASP A 658 -12.57 -25.49 14.47
CA ASP A 658 -12.49 -24.21 15.19
C ASP A 658 -11.44 -24.20 16.32
N GLY A 659 -10.45 -25.09 16.24
CA GLY A 659 -9.24 -25.06 17.05
C GLY A 659 -8.21 -24.04 16.56
N PHE A 660 -7.18 -23.78 17.35
CA PHE A 660 -6.05 -22.95 16.96
C PHE A 660 -4.95 -23.76 16.28
N ARG A 661 -4.17 -23.13 15.41
CA ARG A 661 -2.96 -23.74 14.83
C ARG A 661 -1.77 -23.45 15.75
N PRO A 662 -1.06 -24.47 16.25
CA PRO A 662 0.08 -24.26 17.14
C PRO A 662 1.26 -23.61 16.41
N GLY A 663 1.85 -22.60 17.02
CA GLY A 663 3.04 -21.92 16.56
C GLY A 663 4.15 -21.85 17.61
N GLU A 664 5.24 -21.20 17.26
CA GLU A 664 6.28 -20.78 18.20
C GLU A 664 6.82 -19.42 17.80
N ALA A 665 7.09 -18.57 18.78
CA ALA A 665 7.71 -17.28 18.54
C ALA A 665 8.32 -16.69 19.81
N ALA A 666 9.13 -15.66 19.61
CA ALA A 666 9.43 -14.66 20.61
C ALA A 666 9.16 -13.26 20.08
N GLY A 667 8.64 -12.39 20.94
CA GLY A 667 8.42 -10.98 20.65
C GLY A 667 8.92 -10.14 21.81
N LEU A 668 9.89 -9.27 21.54
CA LEU A 668 10.51 -8.38 22.51
C LEU A 668 10.44 -6.93 22.03
N ILE A 669 10.26 -6.02 22.97
CA ILE A 669 10.30 -4.57 22.74
C ILE A 669 11.23 -3.90 23.74
N VAL A 670 11.81 -2.78 23.32
CA VAL A 670 12.61 -1.91 24.17
C VAL A 670 11.79 -0.68 24.53
N LEU A 671 11.59 -0.46 25.83
CA LEU A 671 10.94 0.71 26.39
C LEU A 671 11.98 1.60 27.09
N GLU A 672 11.92 2.90 26.84
CA GLU A 672 12.71 3.90 27.56
C GLU A 672 11.96 5.25 27.59
N LEU A 673 12.51 6.23 28.30
CA LEU A 673 11.97 7.60 28.23
C LEU A 673 12.39 8.27 26.92
N ARG A 674 11.50 9.06 26.31
CA ARG A 674 11.75 9.81 25.07
C ARG A 674 13.05 10.63 25.12
N ALA A 675 13.32 11.28 26.26
CA ALA A 675 14.56 12.04 26.46
C ALA A 675 15.83 11.18 26.30
N ARG A 676 15.78 9.90 26.69
CA ARG A 676 16.90 8.97 26.58
C ARG A 676 17.09 8.49 25.15
N ALA A 677 16.01 8.09 24.48
CA ALA A 677 16.03 7.72 23.06
C ALA A 677 16.63 8.84 22.20
N ALA A 678 16.19 10.08 22.44
CA ALA A 678 16.70 11.26 21.76
C ALA A 678 18.20 11.50 22.00
N LYS A 679 18.71 11.30 23.23
CA LYS A 679 20.16 11.38 23.52
C LYS A 679 20.98 10.35 22.75
N ARG A 680 20.38 9.20 22.39
CA ARG A 680 21.02 8.16 21.59
C ARG A 680 20.82 8.35 20.08
N GLY A 681 20.11 9.40 19.66
CA GLY A 681 19.78 9.66 18.25
C GLY A 681 18.86 8.60 17.64
N VAL A 682 18.04 7.94 18.47
CA VAL A 682 17.07 6.93 18.05
C VAL A 682 15.71 7.61 17.92
N GLN A 683 15.13 7.52 16.73
CA GLN A 683 13.73 7.90 16.51
C GLN A 683 12.86 6.77 17.07
N PRO A 684 12.01 7.01 18.08
CA PRO A 684 11.16 5.95 18.62
C PRO A 684 10.09 5.53 17.60
N TRP A 685 9.66 4.27 17.68
CA TRP A 685 8.63 3.69 16.81
C TRP A 685 7.22 4.17 17.19
N ALA A 686 6.93 4.23 18.49
CA ALA A 686 5.65 4.64 19.04
C ALA A 686 5.80 5.15 20.48
N THR A 687 4.79 5.87 20.95
CA THR A 687 4.64 6.26 22.36
C THR A 687 3.64 5.35 23.05
N VAL A 688 3.97 4.87 24.25
CA VAL A 688 3.03 4.14 25.11
C VAL A 688 2.16 5.15 25.85
N ARG A 689 0.89 5.27 25.47
CA ARG A 689 -0.02 6.28 26.00
C ARG A 689 -0.83 5.81 27.20
N ALA A 690 -1.40 4.63 27.10
CA ALA A 690 -2.24 4.09 28.16
C ALA A 690 -2.12 2.56 28.21
N THR A 691 -2.30 2.02 29.41
CA THR A 691 -2.50 0.60 29.68
C THR A 691 -3.84 0.45 30.36
N ALA A 692 -4.56 -0.64 30.08
CA ALA A 692 -5.82 -0.95 30.75
C ALA A 692 -5.85 -2.43 31.12
N ALA A 693 -6.43 -2.72 32.28
CA ALA A 693 -6.53 -4.08 32.82
C ALA A 693 -7.92 -4.30 33.44
N ARG A 694 -8.52 -5.47 33.19
CA ARG A 694 -9.78 -5.91 33.81
C ARG A 694 -9.75 -7.42 34.03
N GLN A 695 -10.41 -7.86 35.09
CA GLN A 695 -10.63 -9.28 35.34
C GLN A 695 -12.02 -9.71 34.82
N ALA A 696 -12.08 -10.74 34.00
CA ALA A 696 -13.33 -11.27 33.50
C ALA A 696 -14.07 -12.10 34.58
N SER A 697 -15.26 -11.65 34.97
CA SER A 697 -16.15 -12.41 35.86
C SER A 697 -16.77 -13.61 35.14
N GLY A 698 -16.73 -14.79 35.75
CA GLY A 698 -17.29 -16.02 35.16
C GLY A 698 -16.43 -16.66 34.07
N ALA A 699 -15.22 -16.15 33.84
CA ALA A 699 -14.22 -16.81 33.01
C ALA A 699 -13.61 -17.99 33.79
N THR A 700 -14.33 -19.09 33.91
CA THR A 700 -13.75 -20.36 34.39
C THR A 700 -13.20 -21.12 33.19
N GLY A 701 -11.92 -20.89 32.88
CA GLY A 701 -11.24 -21.50 31.75
C GLY A 701 -11.78 -21.02 30.40
N ARG A 702 -12.29 -21.95 29.58
CA ARG A 702 -12.52 -21.78 28.13
C ARG A 702 -13.97 -21.44 27.75
N GLN A 703 -14.77 -20.93 28.68
CA GLN A 703 -16.11 -20.43 28.38
C GLN A 703 -16.07 -18.96 27.94
N PRO A 704 -16.85 -18.56 26.91
CA PRO A 704 -16.85 -17.17 26.46
C PRO A 704 -17.39 -16.28 27.57
N ALA A 705 -16.54 -15.37 28.08
CA ALA A 705 -16.98 -14.37 29.03
C ALA A 705 -18.00 -13.41 28.37
N PRO A 706 -18.88 -12.72 29.12
CA PRO A 706 -19.90 -11.81 28.57
C PRO A 706 -19.39 -10.56 27.82
N GLY A 707 -18.09 -10.50 27.49
CA GLY A 707 -17.42 -9.40 26.78
C GLY A 707 -17.24 -8.11 27.59
N ALA A 708 -17.75 -8.03 28.83
CA ALA A 708 -17.75 -6.80 29.62
C ALA A 708 -16.34 -6.34 30.03
N ALA A 709 -15.49 -7.26 30.47
CA ALA A 709 -14.11 -6.94 30.85
C ALA A 709 -13.29 -6.46 29.64
N LEU A 710 -13.35 -7.19 28.53
CA LEU A 710 -12.66 -6.82 27.30
C LEU A 710 -13.19 -5.50 26.70
N ALA A 711 -14.50 -5.29 26.68
CA ALA A 711 -15.10 -4.03 26.26
C ALA A 711 -14.61 -2.86 27.13
N GLY A 712 -14.54 -3.04 28.45
CA GLY A 712 -14.05 -2.02 29.37
C GLY A 712 -12.59 -1.63 29.13
N VAL A 713 -11.72 -2.62 28.82
CA VAL A 713 -10.32 -2.38 28.43
C VAL A 713 -10.27 -1.51 27.17
N VAL A 714 -11.00 -1.90 26.12
CA VAL A 714 -10.97 -1.19 24.83
C VAL A 714 -11.64 0.18 24.92
N GLU A 715 -12.70 0.33 25.70
CA GLU A 715 -13.37 1.61 25.93
C GLU A 715 -12.44 2.61 26.61
N GLU A 716 -11.73 2.19 27.67
CA GLU A 716 -10.76 3.02 28.38
C GLU A 716 -9.63 3.50 27.46
N LEU A 717 -9.08 2.61 26.63
CA LEU A 717 -8.01 2.95 25.69
C LEU A 717 -8.50 3.83 24.53
N THR A 718 -9.72 3.57 24.03
CA THR A 718 -10.31 4.39 22.96
C THR A 718 -10.59 5.81 23.44
N ALA A 719 -10.99 5.99 24.70
CA ALA A 719 -11.19 7.30 25.30
C ALA A 719 -9.89 8.12 25.40
N ALA A 720 -8.73 7.46 25.46
CA ALA A 720 -7.42 8.09 25.45
C ALA A 720 -6.85 8.34 24.03
N ALA A 721 -7.50 7.84 22.98
CA ALA A 721 -7.05 7.98 21.60
C ALA A 721 -7.62 9.25 20.93
N PRO A 722 -6.82 10.00 20.14
CA PRO A 722 -7.28 11.23 19.48
C PRO A 722 -8.20 10.98 18.27
N ALA A 723 -8.16 9.77 17.72
CA ALA A 723 -8.93 9.33 16.57
C ALA A 723 -9.20 7.81 16.71
N PRO A 724 -10.14 7.24 15.93
CA PRO A 724 -10.38 5.81 15.94
C PRO A 724 -9.08 5.01 15.68
N PRO A 725 -8.61 4.21 16.65
CA PRO A 725 -7.35 3.48 16.52
C PRO A 725 -7.52 2.23 15.65
N ILE A 726 -6.41 1.70 15.14
CA ILE A 726 -6.39 0.30 14.67
C ILE A 726 -6.50 -0.64 15.87
N VAL A 727 -7.07 -1.81 15.68
CA VAL A 727 -7.16 -2.84 16.72
C VAL A 727 -6.30 -4.02 16.31
N VAL A 728 -5.29 -4.35 17.13
CA VAL A 728 -4.44 -5.53 16.97
C VAL A 728 -4.82 -6.52 18.07
N ALA A 729 -5.42 -7.64 17.65
CA ALA A 729 -6.23 -8.48 18.51
C ALA A 729 -5.62 -9.87 18.72
N ASP A 730 -5.72 -10.37 19.95
CA ASP A 730 -5.37 -11.74 20.37
C ASP A 730 -6.46 -12.75 20.00
N LEU A 731 -6.69 -12.89 18.70
CA LEU A 731 -7.59 -13.88 18.10
C LEU A 731 -6.74 -14.97 17.44
N ASN A 732 -6.86 -16.22 17.91
CA ASN A 732 -6.05 -17.37 17.49
C ASN A 732 -6.85 -18.47 16.78
N GLY A 733 -8.14 -18.25 16.55
CA GLY A 733 -9.08 -19.23 15.98
C GLY A 733 -9.98 -19.92 17.00
N GLU A 734 -9.63 -19.92 18.30
CA GLU A 734 -10.48 -20.53 19.32
C GLU A 734 -11.82 -19.81 19.46
N ARG A 735 -12.89 -20.60 19.48
CA ARG A 735 -14.28 -20.12 19.51
C ARG A 735 -14.58 -19.20 20.69
N TRP A 736 -13.98 -19.44 21.86
CA TRP A 736 -14.29 -18.65 23.07
C TRP A 736 -13.75 -17.21 22.97
N ARG A 737 -12.53 -17.03 22.43
CA ARG A 737 -11.92 -15.70 22.17
C ARG A 737 -12.73 -14.92 21.15
N MET A 738 -13.09 -15.58 20.05
CA MET A 738 -13.89 -14.96 18.98
C MET A 738 -15.26 -14.51 19.49
N LYS A 739 -15.95 -15.34 20.29
CA LYS A 739 -17.23 -14.97 20.89
C LYS A 739 -17.10 -13.81 21.88
N GLU A 740 -16.09 -13.83 22.75
CA GLU A 740 -15.87 -12.75 23.71
C GLU A 740 -15.61 -11.41 22.98
N TRP A 741 -14.80 -11.42 21.92
CA TRP A 741 -14.58 -10.26 21.07
C TRP A 741 -15.86 -9.78 20.39
N GLY A 742 -16.67 -10.69 19.84
CA GLY A 742 -17.98 -10.35 19.26
C GLY A 742 -18.92 -9.69 20.27
N TYR A 743 -18.96 -10.18 21.52
CA TYR A 743 -19.73 -9.54 22.60
C TYR A 743 -19.15 -8.18 23.00
N ALA A 744 -17.83 -8.03 23.03
CA ALA A 744 -17.18 -6.76 23.32
C ALA A 744 -17.49 -5.71 22.23
N LEU A 745 -17.39 -6.09 20.95
CA LEU A 745 -17.74 -5.22 19.81
C LEU A 745 -19.19 -4.74 19.87
N ALA A 746 -20.14 -5.64 20.16
CA ALA A 746 -21.54 -5.28 20.30
C ALA A 746 -21.77 -4.24 21.42
N ARG A 747 -20.96 -4.26 22.49
CA ARG A 747 -21.01 -3.27 23.59
C ARG A 747 -20.34 -1.95 23.23
N LEU A 748 -19.25 -1.98 22.46
CA LEU A 748 -18.50 -0.78 22.07
C LEU A 748 -19.28 0.10 21.10
N GLY A 749 -20.09 -0.50 20.21
CA GLY A 749 -20.97 0.23 19.29
C GLY A 749 -20.20 1.20 18.41
N SER A 750 -20.66 2.45 18.33
CA SER A 750 -20.05 3.49 17.48
C SER A 750 -18.68 4.00 17.93
N ARG A 751 -18.16 3.55 19.09
CA ARG A 751 -16.81 3.92 19.57
C ARG A 751 -15.71 3.32 18.70
N LEU A 752 -15.98 2.19 18.06
CA LEU A 752 -15.14 1.59 17.03
C LEU A 752 -15.92 1.60 15.71
N PRO A 753 -15.86 2.70 14.93
CA PRO A 753 -16.66 2.84 13.72
C PRO A 753 -16.26 1.83 12.65
N ALA A 754 -17.24 1.34 11.90
CA ALA A 754 -17.02 0.47 10.75
C ALA A 754 -16.62 1.29 9.50
N PRO A 755 -15.76 0.75 8.61
CA PRO A 755 -15.07 -0.53 8.73
C PRO A 755 -13.95 -0.47 9.79
N LEU A 756 -13.92 -1.50 10.66
CA LEU A 756 -12.90 -1.61 11.70
C LEU A 756 -11.58 -2.07 11.08
N ALA A 757 -10.51 -1.31 11.30
CA ALA A 757 -9.15 -1.75 11.00
C ALA A 757 -8.71 -2.76 12.07
N LEU A 758 -8.95 -4.05 11.82
CA LEU A 758 -8.67 -5.16 12.74
C LEU A 758 -7.56 -6.04 12.16
N GLU A 759 -6.51 -6.27 12.94
CA GLU A 759 -5.41 -7.18 12.61
C GLU A 759 -5.36 -8.31 13.65
N HIS A 760 -5.20 -9.56 13.20
CA HIS A 760 -5.01 -10.72 14.07
C HIS A 760 -3.93 -11.67 13.52
N PRO A 761 -2.63 -11.36 13.80
CA PRO A 761 -1.47 -12.05 13.21
C PRO A 761 -1.40 -13.57 13.38
N ALA A 762 -2.16 -14.16 14.30
CA ALA A 762 -2.22 -15.62 14.44
C ALA A 762 -2.76 -16.32 13.16
N LEU A 763 -3.42 -15.58 12.25
CA LEU A 763 -3.80 -16.11 10.94
C LEU A 763 -2.57 -16.51 10.10
N GLN A 764 -1.45 -15.81 10.24
CA GLN A 764 -0.20 -16.06 9.53
C GLN A 764 0.80 -16.86 10.40
N LEU A 765 0.82 -16.59 11.70
CA LEU A 765 1.83 -17.09 12.63
C LEU A 765 1.40 -18.33 13.42
N GLY A 766 0.10 -18.63 13.48
CA GLY A 766 -0.45 -19.53 14.48
C GLY A 766 -0.52 -18.89 15.87
N ASP A 767 -0.99 -19.66 16.85
CA ASP A 767 -0.94 -19.26 18.25
C ASP A 767 0.47 -19.40 18.80
N VAL A 768 0.97 -18.33 19.40
CA VAL A 768 2.32 -18.25 19.99
C VAL A 768 2.26 -18.01 21.50
N GLY A 769 1.11 -18.28 22.13
CA GLY A 769 0.99 -18.44 23.58
C GLY A 769 1.48 -17.25 24.39
N ALA A 770 2.43 -17.48 25.30
CA ALA A 770 3.02 -16.44 26.15
C ALA A 770 3.75 -15.33 25.37
N ALA A 771 4.14 -15.56 24.11
CA ALA A 771 4.75 -14.56 23.25
C ALA A 771 3.73 -13.63 22.56
N SER A 772 2.44 -13.97 22.57
CA SER A 772 1.40 -13.33 21.76
C SER A 772 1.39 -11.81 21.92
N ALA A 773 1.23 -11.28 23.12
CA ALA A 773 1.20 -9.83 23.31
C ALA A 773 2.51 -9.13 22.90
N GLY A 774 3.68 -9.74 23.08
CA GLY A 774 4.96 -9.17 22.62
C GLY A 774 5.00 -9.05 21.09
N VAL A 775 4.56 -10.10 20.39
CA VAL A 775 4.45 -10.12 18.92
C VAL A 775 3.43 -9.10 18.44
N LEU A 776 2.26 -9.02 19.08
CA LEU A 776 1.20 -8.08 18.70
C LEU A 776 1.66 -6.63 18.86
N VAL A 777 2.37 -6.27 19.93
CA VAL A 777 2.91 -4.91 20.13
C VAL A 777 3.98 -4.58 19.09
N ALA A 778 4.90 -5.50 18.80
CA ALA A 778 5.94 -5.29 17.78
C ALA A 778 5.33 -5.10 16.37
N LEU A 779 4.29 -5.86 16.02
CA LEU A 779 3.58 -5.69 14.75
C LEU A 779 2.73 -4.41 14.73
N ALA A 780 2.11 -4.04 15.84
CA ALA A 780 1.27 -2.83 15.93
C ALA A 780 2.05 -1.55 15.61
N VAL A 781 3.29 -1.42 16.08
CA VAL A 781 4.11 -0.23 15.75
C VAL A 781 4.44 -0.17 14.26
N GLN A 782 4.66 -1.32 13.62
CA GLN A 782 4.93 -1.39 12.19
C GLN A 782 3.66 -1.14 11.35
N PHE A 783 2.50 -1.63 11.80
CA PHE A 783 1.22 -1.30 11.19
C PHE A 783 0.96 0.21 11.19
N LEU A 784 1.22 0.90 12.30
CA LEU A 784 1.11 2.37 12.35
C LEU A 784 2.08 3.06 11.40
N ALA A 785 3.31 2.56 11.28
CA ALA A 785 4.32 3.19 10.43
C ALA A 785 4.07 2.98 8.93
N LYS A 786 3.54 1.82 8.52
CA LYS A 786 3.58 1.37 7.12
C LYS A 786 2.23 0.97 6.52
N LYS A 787 1.32 0.37 7.31
CA LYS A 787 0.03 -0.15 6.79
C LYS A 787 -1.11 0.85 6.99
N TYR A 788 -1.16 1.49 8.15
CA TYR A 788 -2.20 2.45 8.55
C TYR A 788 -1.62 3.80 9.02
N PRO A 789 -0.78 4.48 8.22
CA PRO A 789 -0.14 5.74 8.61
C PRO A 789 -1.14 6.89 8.83
N ASP A 790 -2.41 6.74 8.43
CA ASP A 790 -3.47 7.73 8.60
C ASP A 790 -4.23 7.60 9.94
N ARG A 791 -4.08 6.47 10.64
CA ARG A 791 -4.80 6.18 11.89
C ARG A 791 -4.12 6.77 13.13
N GLY A 792 -2.79 6.91 13.11
CA GLY A 792 -2.01 7.60 14.15
C GLY A 792 -1.95 6.91 15.53
N SER A 793 -2.83 5.94 15.83
CA SER A 793 -2.79 5.16 17.08
C SER A 793 -3.33 3.74 16.92
N ALA A 794 -2.87 2.83 17.79
CA ALA A 794 -3.21 1.41 17.80
C ALA A 794 -3.55 0.93 19.22
N ILE A 795 -4.64 0.18 19.35
CA ILE A 795 -4.96 -0.60 20.54
C ILE A 795 -4.49 -2.03 20.31
N VAL A 796 -3.61 -2.50 21.19
CA VAL A 796 -3.27 -3.93 21.30
C VAL A 796 -4.02 -4.48 22.49
N TRP A 797 -4.73 -5.61 22.34
CA TRP A 797 -5.34 -6.29 23.46
C TRP A 797 -5.02 -7.79 23.47
N ALA A 798 -4.92 -8.35 24.67
CA ALA A 798 -4.69 -9.77 24.88
C ALA A 798 -5.52 -10.32 26.05
N ALA A 799 -5.84 -11.61 25.99
CA ALA A 799 -6.70 -12.29 26.95
C ALA A 799 -6.07 -13.62 27.40
N SER A 800 -6.05 -13.85 28.70
CA SER A 800 -5.56 -15.11 29.31
C SER A 800 -6.71 -16.00 29.79
N GLU A 801 -6.45 -17.31 29.91
CA GLU A 801 -7.45 -18.31 30.35
C GLU A 801 -7.88 -18.14 31.82
N ASP A 802 -7.05 -17.49 32.63
CA ASP A 802 -7.32 -17.14 34.03
C ASP A 802 -8.28 -15.93 34.18
N GLY A 803 -8.74 -15.36 33.06
CA GLY A 803 -9.66 -14.23 33.04
C GLY A 803 -8.97 -12.86 32.98
N ASP A 804 -7.64 -12.77 32.95
CA ASP A 804 -6.95 -11.48 32.78
C ASP A 804 -7.19 -10.93 31.37
N ARG A 805 -7.59 -9.65 31.28
CA ARG A 805 -7.78 -8.89 30.04
C ARG A 805 -6.94 -7.65 30.13
N ARG A 806 -6.01 -7.50 29.19
CA ARG A 806 -5.07 -6.37 29.15
C ARG A 806 -5.13 -5.68 27.81
N GLY A 807 -4.83 -4.39 27.81
CA GLY A 807 -4.64 -3.63 26.59
C GLY A 807 -3.60 -2.52 26.72
N LEU A 808 -3.07 -2.11 25.58
CA LEU A 808 -2.04 -1.09 25.42
C LEU A 808 -2.44 -0.15 24.28
N LEU A 809 -2.40 1.16 24.51
CA LEU A 809 -2.56 2.17 23.48
C LEU A 809 -1.18 2.69 23.05
N LEU A 810 -0.88 2.54 21.77
CA LEU A 810 0.31 3.06 21.11
C LEU A 810 -0.09 4.27 20.24
N GLU A 811 0.68 5.35 20.29
CA GLU A 811 0.53 6.50 19.38
C GLU A 811 1.79 6.68 18.53
N GLN A 812 1.60 6.97 17.25
CA GLN A 812 2.68 7.26 16.31
C GLN A 812 3.47 8.51 16.74
N VAL A 813 4.79 8.49 16.52
CA VAL A 813 5.74 9.53 16.98
C VAL A 813 5.83 10.73 16.06
#